data_AF-A0A022L586-F1
#
_entry.id   AF-A0A022L586-F1
#
_cell.length_a   1.000
_cell.length_b   1.000
_cell.length_c   1.000
_cell.angle_alpha   90.00
_cell.angle_beta   90.00
_cell.angle_gamma   90.00
#
_symmetry.space_group_name_H-M   'P 1'
#
loop_
_entity.id
_entity.type
_entity.pdbx_description
1 polymer ?
#
loop_
_entity_poly.entity_id
_entity_poly.type
_entity_poly.pdbx_seq_one_letter_code
_entity_poly.pdbx_strand_id
1 'polypeptide(L)'
;MSSRLSSALVAALIAALVVMAGPAGPALAEGYNTGRTAPSMLVFDASGSMRAEDVGGRSRMEVAKEAVSGLVPLLPEDASVGLMTYGNSDAQTAGDQEAGCQDVKLLVEPDGLDRDRLLQEISGVQPSGFTPIGLSLRKAAEALPEAEMRSIVLVSDGIDECGGPPPCEVAAELATQHPEMRIHTIGFKAEQAARDELACIAEATGGTFADATDAETLRDELLVKMTRAIQGYSSAGSPITGGTTPEDAVDLVPGSYLDVLEHGSPAIDDGQGFSRYYRLKLAPGEIAHVAATMVLPGGDGATNKLAQLQVRTSSTDGTDCRIGNVAARAEADLGDGPITASIATPRMAETENLSCFGADADGTVILQVERTGNPSEAEAIPVELQFFAEQEVDPSGLPPAVKWPRQIEPLAVPTDGEQIQPAFSFASAVEAGNGPLRGTIIPGEVQFFRVPVQYGQQVRSALALGEFDPPEGMDLTLHATLVSPLRGEVYSMVSPDGGAETAGFSEQARPGLQVQLNQATAVQFKNREQGGTEARSSFLAGDYYLQLTLIPSRYDGDRLFEVPYTIDIDAVGEPAEGPELDGQGAALAEDRTAADPGQVAAASDGGGDGPVELEEAPQEGAGFSLHPVVWALLAGLGGGVALAVAAIAAVVLVRRGR
;
A
#
# COMPACT_ATOMS: atom_id res chain seq x y z
N MET A 1 34.21 43.39 50.35
CA MET A 1 34.12 43.14 48.90
C MET A 1 34.02 41.64 48.55
N SER A 2 33.35 40.81 49.38
CA SER A 2 33.25 39.35 49.15
C SER A 2 31.83 38.82 49.01
N SER A 3 30.80 39.68 48.96
CA SER A 3 29.40 39.24 48.80
C SER A 3 28.80 39.52 47.41
N ARG A 4 29.53 40.20 46.52
CA ARG A 4 29.07 40.49 45.14
C ARG A 4 29.62 39.52 44.08
N LEU A 5 30.66 38.74 44.38
CA LEU A 5 31.18 37.72 43.45
C LEU A 5 30.38 36.41 43.51
N SER A 6 29.78 36.07 44.65
CA SER A 6 29.02 34.82 44.80
C SER A 6 27.67 34.85 44.08
N SER A 7 27.05 36.02 43.94
CA SER A 7 25.78 36.18 43.23
C SER A 7 25.94 36.14 41.70
N ALA A 8 27.10 36.56 41.18
CA ALA A 8 27.39 36.54 39.75
C ALA A 8 27.71 35.12 39.23
N LEU A 9 28.33 34.27 40.06
CA LEU A 9 28.63 32.88 39.69
C LEU A 9 27.38 32.00 39.66
N VAL A 10 26.41 32.25 40.56
CA VAL A 10 25.14 31.51 40.61
C VAL A 10 24.23 31.92 39.45
N ALA A 11 24.20 33.20 39.06
CA ALA A 11 23.44 33.65 37.89
C ALA A 11 24.02 33.11 36.57
N ALA A 12 25.34 32.97 36.45
CA ALA A 12 25.98 32.37 35.27
C ALA A 12 25.78 30.85 35.19
N LEU A 13 25.68 30.14 36.33
CA LEU A 13 25.36 28.71 36.33
C LEU A 13 23.90 28.43 35.97
N ILE A 14 22.96 29.31 36.35
CA ILE A 14 21.54 29.19 35.98
C ILE A 14 21.33 29.53 34.50
N ALA A 15 22.05 30.53 33.96
CA ALA A 15 22.00 30.83 32.52
C ALA A 15 22.63 29.73 31.65
N ALA A 16 23.63 29.00 32.16
CA ALA A 16 24.21 27.84 31.46
C ALA A 16 23.36 26.56 31.56
N LEU A 17 22.45 26.45 32.54
CA LEU A 17 21.54 25.30 32.68
C LEU A 17 20.26 25.43 31.83
N VAL A 18 19.93 26.62 31.33
CA VAL A 18 18.71 26.89 30.54
C VAL A 18 18.94 26.75 29.02
N VAL A 19 20.18 26.56 28.55
CA VAL A 19 20.53 26.44 27.12
C VAL A 19 20.66 24.98 26.63
N MET A 20 20.43 23.98 27.51
CA MET A 20 20.48 22.55 27.15
C MET A 20 19.09 21.88 27.07
N ALA A 21 18.01 22.66 27.18
CA ALA A 21 16.68 22.21 26.76
C ALA A 21 16.52 22.57 25.28
N GLY A 22 17.09 21.74 24.39
CA GLY A 22 16.64 21.72 23.00
C GLY A 22 15.13 21.46 22.94
N PRO A 23 14.44 21.78 21.84
CA PRO A 23 13.05 21.36 21.68
C PRO A 23 13.01 19.86 21.95
N ALA A 24 12.18 19.45 22.92
CA ALA A 24 11.81 18.07 23.04
C ALA A 24 11.23 17.71 21.66
N GLY A 25 12.00 16.94 20.87
CA GLY A 25 11.42 16.27 19.73
C GLY A 25 10.20 15.50 20.21
N PRO A 26 9.18 15.31 19.35
CA PRO A 26 8.05 14.48 19.73
C PRO A 26 8.62 13.19 20.31
N ALA A 27 8.22 12.88 21.54
CA ALA A 27 8.48 11.58 22.11
C ALA A 27 7.93 10.59 21.09
N LEU A 28 8.81 9.79 20.48
CA LEU A 28 8.40 8.67 19.65
C LEU A 28 7.49 7.84 20.55
N ALA A 29 6.20 7.85 20.23
CA ALA A 29 5.23 7.01 20.89
C ALA A 29 5.76 5.57 20.80
N GLU A 30 5.93 4.93 21.96
CA GLU A 30 6.27 3.53 22.04
C GLU A 30 5.22 2.70 21.28
N GLY A 31 5.68 1.99 20.25
CA GLY A 31 5.15 0.68 19.86
C GLY A 31 3.70 0.59 19.36
N TYR A 32 3.16 1.61 18.68
CA TYR A 32 1.99 1.36 17.84
C TYR A 32 2.45 0.88 16.47
N ASN A 33 2.15 -0.38 16.15
CA ASN A 33 2.16 -0.85 14.78
C ASN A 33 1.20 0.07 14.00
N THR A 34 1.69 0.75 12.96
CA THR A 34 0.93 1.79 12.24
C THR A 34 -0.22 1.23 11.40
N GLY A 35 -0.62 -0.02 11.63
CA GLY A 35 -1.65 -0.74 10.86
C GLY A 35 -1.24 -1.05 9.41
N ARG A 36 0.06 -0.93 9.07
CA ARG A 36 0.54 -1.07 7.68
C ARG A 36 0.73 -2.52 7.24
N THR A 37 1.16 -3.38 8.14
CA THR A 37 1.38 -4.81 7.85
C THR A 37 0.84 -5.70 8.97
N ALA A 38 0.24 -6.82 8.59
CA ALA A 38 -0.25 -7.82 9.53
C ALA A 38 0.90 -8.76 9.95
N PRO A 39 1.14 -8.96 11.25
CA PRO A 39 2.07 -9.98 11.73
C PRO A 39 1.72 -11.34 11.14
N SER A 40 2.73 -11.97 10.53
CA SER A 40 2.54 -13.17 9.73
C SER A 40 3.47 -14.28 10.18
N MET A 41 2.96 -15.51 10.28
CA MET A 41 3.75 -16.71 10.57
C MET A 41 3.81 -17.61 9.34
N LEU A 42 5.01 -17.84 8.80
CA LEU A 42 5.22 -18.91 7.83
C LEU A 42 5.37 -20.24 8.58
N VAL A 43 4.40 -21.13 8.44
CA VAL A 43 4.44 -22.49 8.98
C VAL A 43 4.85 -23.43 7.86
N PHE A 44 5.95 -24.14 8.05
CA PHE A 44 6.62 -24.87 7.00
C PHE A 44 6.75 -26.35 7.35
N ASP A 45 6.19 -27.20 6.50
CA ASP A 45 6.28 -28.66 6.61
C ASP A 45 7.70 -29.14 6.37
N ALA A 46 8.27 -29.76 7.40
CA ALA A 46 9.51 -30.49 7.30
C ALA A 46 9.30 -31.98 7.61
N SER A 47 8.12 -32.54 7.48
CA SER A 47 7.87 -33.95 7.70
C SER A 47 8.71 -34.88 6.80
N GLY A 48 8.72 -36.18 7.11
CA GLY A 48 9.53 -37.15 6.39
C GLY A 48 9.23 -37.27 4.88
N SER A 49 7.99 -36.99 4.45
CA SER A 49 7.52 -37.02 3.05
C SER A 49 8.22 -35.98 2.18
N MET A 50 8.64 -34.85 2.76
CA MET A 50 9.37 -33.78 2.07
C MET A 50 10.75 -34.20 1.54
N ARG A 51 11.21 -35.43 1.84
CA ARG A 51 12.40 -36.04 1.21
C ARG A 51 12.17 -36.55 -0.21
N ALA A 52 10.92 -36.72 -0.64
CA ALA A 52 10.61 -37.27 -1.96
C ALA A 52 11.25 -36.43 -3.08
N GLU A 53 11.96 -37.10 -4.00
CA GLU A 53 12.67 -36.49 -5.14
C GLU A 53 11.81 -36.47 -6.41
N ASP A 54 10.59 -35.96 -6.30
CA ASP A 54 9.58 -36.00 -7.37
C ASP A 54 9.29 -34.61 -7.99
N VAL A 55 10.17 -33.63 -7.75
CA VAL A 55 10.09 -32.29 -8.34
C VAL A 55 11.30 -32.03 -9.22
N GLY A 56 11.21 -32.42 -10.49
CA GLY A 56 12.31 -32.22 -11.45
C GLY A 56 13.61 -32.92 -11.06
N GLY A 57 13.54 -34.02 -10.30
CA GLY A 57 14.70 -34.76 -9.79
C GLY A 57 15.33 -34.16 -8.53
N ARG A 58 14.68 -33.18 -7.89
CA ARG A 58 15.08 -32.57 -6.62
C ARG A 58 14.09 -32.95 -5.53
N SER A 59 14.54 -32.90 -4.27
CA SER A 59 13.64 -33.15 -3.13
C SER A 59 12.62 -32.03 -2.98
N ARG A 60 11.41 -32.36 -2.50
CA ARG A 60 10.38 -31.35 -2.17
C ARG A 60 10.93 -30.30 -1.19
N MET A 61 11.64 -30.72 -0.16
CA MET A 61 12.30 -29.82 0.80
C MET A 61 13.26 -28.84 0.13
N GLU A 62 14.08 -29.30 -0.83
CA GLU A 62 15.04 -28.42 -1.52
C GLU A 62 14.32 -27.32 -2.30
N VAL A 63 13.26 -27.67 -3.02
CA VAL A 63 12.43 -26.73 -3.77
C VAL A 63 11.71 -25.76 -2.84
N ALA A 64 11.16 -26.26 -1.73
CA ALA A 64 10.44 -25.44 -0.77
C ALA A 64 11.38 -24.44 -0.06
N LYS A 65 12.60 -24.83 0.29
CA LYS A 65 13.62 -23.91 0.80
C LYS A 65 14.00 -22.83 -0.20
N GLU A 66 14.13 -23.19 -1.48
CA GLU A 66 14.43 -22.22 -2.54
C GLU A 66 13.30 -21.19 -2.69
N ALA A 67 12.04 -21.64 -2.66
CA ALA A 67 10.87 -20.76 -2.71
C ALA A 67 10.89 -19.74 -1.56
N VAL A 68 11.10 -20.22 -0.32
CA VAL A 68 11.22 -19.32 0.86
C VAL A 68 12.44 -18.40 0.74
N SER A 69 13.57 -18.90 0.26
CA SER A 69 14.78 -18.08 0.09
C SER A 69 14.62 -16.99 -0.97
N GLY A 70 13.83 -17.24 -2.02
CA GLY A 70 13.48 -16.26 -3.04
C GLY A 70 12.44 -15.24 -2.56
N LEU A 71 11.56 -15.65 -1.64
CA LEU A 71 10.57 -14.77 -1.00
C LEU A 71 11.23 -13.75 -0.07
N VAL A 72 12.14 -14.18 0.82
CA VAL A 72 12.64 -13.35 1.93
C VAL A 72 13.16 -11.98 1.48
N PRO A 73 13.89 -11.82 0.35
CA PRO A 73 14.32 -10.51 -0.15
C PRO A 73 13.19 -9.59 -0.63
N LEU A 74 12.02 -10.14 -0.99
CA LEU A 74 10.87 -9.40 -1.53
C LEU A 74 9.91 -8.89 -0.45
N LEU A 75 10.05 -9.36 0.79
CA LEU A 75 9.21 -8.93 1.92
C LEU A 75 9.39 -7.41 2.21
N PRO A 76 8.37 -6.65 2.63
CA PRO A 76 8.51 -5.25 3.04
C PRO A 76 9.42 -5.08 4.28
N GLU A 77 10.19 -4.00 4.38
CA GLU A 77 11.11 -3.78 5.52
C GLU A 77 10.40 -3.61 6.86
N ASP A 78 9.16 -3.13 6.85
CA ASP A 78 8.30 -2.92 8.02
C ASP A 78 7.40 -4.13 8.33
N ALA A 79 7.57 -5.27 7.63
CA ALA A 79 6.81 -6.48 7.90
C ALA A 79 7.23 -7.14 9.23
N SER A 80 6.29 -7.82 9.89
CA SER A 80 6.58 -8.68 11.05
C SER A 80 6.37 -10.14 10.65
N VAL A 81 7.47 -10.89 10.45
CA VAL A 81 7.40 -12.24 9.84
C VAL A 81 8.17 -13.25 10.68
N GLY A 82 7.45 -14.24 11.19
CA GLY A 82 8.00 -15.40 11.89
C GLY A 82 8.16 -16.63 10.98
N LEU A 83 8.96 -17.59 11.43
CA LEU A 83 9.14 -18.88 10.79
C LEU A 83 8.96 -20.01 11.81
N MET A 84 8.00 -20.87 11.55
CA MET A 84 7.73 -22.08 12.32
C MET A 84 7.87 -23.30 11.42
N THR A 85 8.34 -24.40 12.00
CA THR A 85 8.42 -25.70 11.32
C THR A 85 7.80 -26.79 12.15
N TYR A 86 7.37 -27.86 11.51
CA TYR A 86 7.13 -29.14 12.16
C TYR A 86 7.86 -30.27 11.42
N GLY A 87 8.24 -31.32 12.14
CA GLY A 87 9.03 -32.41 11.56
C GLY A 87 10.50 -32.06 11.32
N ASN A 88 11.14 -31.29 12.19
CA ASN A 88 12.51 -30.78 11.98
C ASN A 88 13.46 -31.20 13.12
N SER A 89 13.32 -32.43 13.60
CA SER A 89 14.07 -32.97 14.74
C SER A 89 14.99 -34.14 14.39
N ASP A 90 15.79 -34.54 15.37
CA ASP A 90 16.67 -35.70 15.22
C ASP A 90 15.89 -37.01 15.00
N ALA A 91 16.63 -38.04 14.58
CA ALA A 91 16.07 -39.35 14.26
C ALA A 91 15.39 -40.05 15.46
N GLN A 92 15.72 -39.67 16.71
CA GLN A 92 15.09 -40.27 17.88
C GLN A 92 13.66 -39.74 18.03
N THR A 93 13.49 -38.42 17.98
CA THR A 93 12.17 -37.78 17.98
C THR A 93 11.36 -38.18 16.75
N ALA A 94 11.97 -38.22 15.56
CA ALA A 94 11.29 -38.62 14.34
C ALA A 94 10.83 -40.08 14.33
N GLY A 95 11.47 -40.96 15.11
CA GLY A 95 11.13 -42.38 15.22
C GLY A 95 10.10 -42.70 16.30
N ASP A 96 9.75 -41.73 17.16
CA ASP A 96 8.76 -41.85 18.22
C ASP A 96 7.54 -41.02 17.83
N GLN A 97 6.39 -41.68 17.64
CA GLN A 97 5.15 -41.00 17.21
C GLN A 97 4.66 -39.99 18.25
N GLU A 98 4.77 -40.29 19.55
CA GLU A 98 4.29 -39.37 20.59
C GLU A 98 5.17 -38.12 20.64
N ALA A 99 6.50 -38.29 20.56
CA ALA A 99 7.44 -37.18 20.54
C ALA A 99 7.38 -36.39 19.22
N GLY A 100 7.31 -37.08 18.08
CA GLY A 100 7.22 -36.49 16.76
C GLY A 100 5.93 -35.69 16.54
N CYS A 101 4.82 -36.11 17.13
CA CYS A 101 3.58 -35.34 17.12
C CYS A 101 3.58 -34.12 18.05
N GLN A 102 4.66 -33.89 18.79
CA GLN A 102 4.92 -32.66 19.56
C GLN A 102 6.03 -31.81 18.92
N ASP A 103 6.61 -32.25 17.79
CA ASP A 103 7.74 -31.63 17.12
C ASP A 103 7.34 -30.41 16.28
N VAL A 104 6.97 -29.34 16.97
CA VAL A 104 6.73 -28.01 16.39
C VAL A 104 7.72 -27.02 16.98
N LYS A 105 8.48 -26.33 16.12
CA LYS A 105 9.55 -25.42 16.50
C LYS A 105 9.35 -24.04 15.87
N LEU A 106 9.32 -23.03 16.72
CA LEU A 106 9.49 -21.64 16.32
C LEU A 106 10.98 -21.38 16.09
N LEU A 107 11.36 -21.06 14.85
CA LEU A 107 12.75 -20.81 14.46
C LEU A 107 13.08 -19.32 14.47
N VAL A 108 12.10 -18.50 14.09
CA VAL A 108 12.17 -17.04 14.07
C VAL A 108 10.87 -16.48 14.65
N GLU A 109 11.01 -15.61 15.65
CA GLU A 109 9.89 -14.89 16.27
C GLU A 109 9.30 -13.86 15.28
N PRO A 110 7.98 -13.65 15.24
CA PRO A 110 7.34 -12.66 14.39
C PRO A 110 7.41 -11.25 15.02
N ASP A 111 8.62 -10.80 15.37
CA ASP A 111 8.95 -9.49 15.95
C ASP A 111 9.83 -8.68 14.99
N GLY A 112 9.19 -8.09 13.99
CA GLY A 112 9.84 -7.43 12.84
C GLY A 112 10.32 -8.40 11.76
N LEU A 113 11.13 -7.90 10.82
CA LEU A 113 11.69 -8.69 9.72
C LEU A 113 13.20 -8.88 9.87
N ASP A 114 13.61 -10.06 10.32
CA ASP A 114 15.01 -10.49 10.33
C ASP A 114 15.32 -11.41 9.13
N ARG A 115 15.63 -10.78 7.98
CA ARG A 115 15.89 -11.50 6.72
C ARG A 115 17.05 -12.48 6.83
N ASP A 116 18.15 -12.09 7.48
CA ASP A 116 19.34 -12.91 7.61
C ASP A 116 19.06 -14.15 8.47
N ARG A 117 18.30 -13.97 9.55
CA ARG A 117 17.89 -15.08 10.42
C ARG A 117 16.92 -16.01 9.71
N LEU A 118 15.93 -15.49 8.97
CA LEU A 118 15.01 -16.30 8.17
C LEU A 118 15.76 -17.18 7.17
N LEU A 119 16.68 -16.60 6.41
CA LEU A 119 17.52 -17.33 5.44
C LEU A 119 18.44 -18.35 6.11
N GLN A 120 19.02 -18.00 7.26
CA GLN A 120 19.85 -18.93 8.02
C GLN A 120 19.06 -20.15 8.50
N GLU A 121 17.92 -19.91 9.16
CA GLU A 121 17.11 -20.97 9.75
C GLU A 121 16.49 -21.87 8.70
N ILE A 122 15.92 -21.31 7.62
CA ILE A 122 15.31 -22.13 6.55
C ILE A 122 16.36 -23.01 5.86
N SER A 123 17.59 -22.51 5.68
CA SER A 123 18.67 -23.31 5.08
C SER A 123 19.01 -24.55 5.93
N GLY A 124 18.86 -24.45 7.26
CA GLY A 124 19.17 -25.49 8.23
C GLY A 124 18.08 -26.56 8.41
N VAL A 125 16.85 -26.31 7.94
CA VAL A 125 15.71 -27.23 8.11
C VAL A 125 16.00 -28.59 7.47
N GLN A 126 15.76 -29.69 8.17
CA GLN A 126 15.91 -31.03 7.61
C GLN A 126 14.61 -31.80 7.76
N PRO A 127 14.18 -32.49 6.69
CA PRO A 127 12.90 -33.16 6.73
C PRO A 127 12.99 -34.38 7.67
N SER A 128 12.04 -34.58 8.57
CA SER A 128 11.98 -35.66 9.56
C SER A 128 10.58 -35.83 10.19
N GLY A 129 10.29 -36.98 10.79
CA GLY A 129 9.12 -37.13 11.66
C GLY A 129 7.75 -37.02 10.95
N PHE A 130 6.78 -36.49 11.71
CA PHE A 130 5.33 -36.52 11.44
C PHE A 130 4.78 -35.10 11.14
N THR A 131 3.49 -35.03 10.82
CA THR A 131 2.75 -33.82 10.39
C THR A 131 1.74 -33.33 11.44
N PRO A 132 2.16 -32.74 12.59
CA PRO A 132 1.23 -32.22 13.60
C PRO A 132 0.66 -30.85 13.20
N ILE A 133 -0.09 -30.77 12.09
CA ILE A 133 -0.66 -29.54 11.53
C ILE A 133 -1.50 -28.83 12.58
N GLY A 134 -2.44 -29.53 13.23
CA GLY A 134 -3.32 -28.92 14.22
C GLY A 134 -2.57 -28.26 15.39
N LEU A 135 -1.50 -28.90 15.87
CA LEU A 135 -0.64 -28.31 16.92
C LEU A 135 0.15 -27.11 16.41
N SER A 136 0.64 -27.18 15.16
CA SER A 136 1.40 -26.08 14.56
C SER A 136 0.57 -24.80 14.41
N LEU A 137 -0.71 -24.93 14.02
CA LEU A 137 -1.61 -23.78 13.90
C LEU A 137 -1.84 -23.10 15.26
N ARG A 138 -2.07 -23.87 16.33
CA ARG A 138 -2.24 -23.31 17.68
C ARG A 138 -0.99 -22.57 18.16
N LYS A 139 0.18 -23.18 17.99
CA LYS A 139 1.44 -22.54 18.39
C LYS A 139 1.76 -21.31 17.55
N ALA A 140 1.45 -21.32 16.26
CA ALA A 140 1.60 -20.17 15.39
C ALA A 140 0.69 -19.02 15.84
N ALA A 141 -0.58 -19.30 16.12
CA ALA A 141 -1.53 -18.32 16.66
C ALA A 141 -1.05 -17.72 18.00
N GLU A 142 -0.54 -18.56 18.91
CA GLU A 142 0.01 -18.13 20.21
C GLU A 142 1.28 -17.26 20.09
N ALA A 143 2.12 -17.53 19.09
CA ALA A 143 3.38 -16.81 18.89
C ALA A 143 3.19 -15.46 18.17
N LEU A 144 2.10 -15.29 17.42
CA LEU A 144 1.80 -14.03 16.76
C LEU A 144 1.42 -12.97 17.79
N PRO A 145 2.00 -11.75 17.72
CA PRO A 145 1.60 -10.66 18.60
C PRO A 145 0.13 -10.28 18.34
N GLU A 146 -0.55 -9.80 19.38
CA GLU A 146 -1.89 -9.24 19.23
C GLU A 146 -1.85 -8.04 18.27
N ALA A 147 -2.66 -8.08 17.22
CA ALA A 147 -2.76 -7.08 16.18
C ALA A 147 -4.17 -7.11 15.56
N GLU A 148 -4.55 -6.03 14.87
CA GLU A 148 -5.85 -5.92 14.19
C GLU A 148 -6.05 -6.97 13.08
N MET A 149 -4.96 -7.47 12.50
CA MET A 149 -4.95 -8.55 11.52
C MET A 149 -3.77 -9.46 11.83
N ARG A 150 -3.99 -10.78 11.76
CA ARG A 150 -2.97 -11.82 11.99
C ARG A 150 -3.05 -12.88 10.91
N SER A 151 -1.91 -13.29 10.38
CA SER A 151 -1.89 -14.23 9.27
C SER A 151 -0.97 -15.42 9.53
N ILE A 152 -1.41 -16.60 9.10
CA ILE A 152 -0.59 -17.80 9.03
C ILE A 152 -0.55 -18.24 7.57
N VAL A 153 0.64 -18.53 7.04
CA VAL A 153 0.79 -19.17 5.73
C VAL A 153 1.41 -20.54 5.97
N LEU A 154 0.63 -21.59 5.71
CA LEU A 154 1.02 -22.98 5.88
C LEU A 154 1.41 -23.59 4.53
N VAL A 155 2.62 -24.13 4.43
CA VAL A 155 3.05 -24.97 3.30
C VAL A 155 3.12 -26.42 3.78
N SER A 156 2.39 -27.32 3.14
CA SER A 156 2.33 -28.75 3.51
C SER A 156 2.25 -29.67 2.31
N ASP A 157 2.83 -30.87 2.39
CA ASP A 157 2.72 -31.91 1.36
C ASP A 157 1.80 -33.09 1.74
N GLY A 158 1.25 -33.09 2.96
CA GLY A 158 0.50 -34.22 3.52
C GLY A 158 -0.65 -33.84 4.48
N ILE A 159 -1.35 -34.89 4.93
CA ILE A 159 -2.43 -34.81 5.94
C ILE A 159 -1.86 -34.79 7.37
N ASP A 160 -2.64 -34.38 8.35
CA ASP A 160 -2.29 -34.56 9.77
C ASP A 160 -2.33 -36.04 10.18
N GLU A 161 -1.20 -36.55 10.68
CA GLU A 161 -1.04 -37.97 11.07
C GLU A 161 -0.99 -38.16 12.60
N CYS A 162 -1.32 -37.13 13.38
CA CYS A 162 -0.98 -37.06 14.80
C CYS A 162 -2.14 -37.29 15.76
N GLY A 163 -3.34 -37.61 15.25
CA GLY A 163 -4.46 -38.12 16.03
C GLY A 163 -5.06 -37.12 17.04
N GLY A 164 -4.68 -35.83 16.94
CA GLY A 164 -5.32 -34.73 17.66
C GLY A 164 -6.69 -34.37 17.05
N PRO A 165 -7.31 -33.27 17.50
CA PRO A 165 -8.46 -32.71 16.80
C PRO A 165 -8.10 -32.46 15.33
N PRO A 166 -9.00 -32.77 14.38
CA PRO A 166 -8.76 -32.50 12.97
C PRO A 166 -8.30 -31.04 12.74
N PRO A 167 -7.28 -30.79 11.90
CA PRO A 167 -6.77 -29.44 11.66
C PRO A 167 -7.85 -28.42 11.28
N CYS A 168 -8.86 -28.82 10.52
CA CYS A 168 -9.97 -27.95 10.18
C CYS A 168 -10.84 -27.55 11.39
N GLU A 169 -11.05 -28.45 12.35
CA GLU A 169 -11.72 -28.11 13.62
C GLU A 169 -10.87 -27.14 14.45
N VAL A 170 -9.55 -27.34 14.45
CA VAL A 170 -8.61 -26.41 15.11
C VAL A 170 -8.67 -25.02 14.45
N ALA A 171 -8.69 -24.96 13.13
CA ALA A 171 -8.80 -23.71 12.38
C ALA A 171 -10.12 -22.97 12.69
N ALA A 172 -11.25 -23.68 12.72
CA ALA A 172 -12.54 -23.10 13.09
C ALA A 172 -12.59 -22.60 14.55
N GLU A 173 -11.92 -23.31 15.47
CA GLU A 173 -11.77 -22.86 16.85
C GLU A 173 -10.93 -21.57 16.92
N LEU A 174 -9.81 -21.52 16.21
CA LEU A 174 -8.96 -20.33 16.12
C LEU A 174 -9.71 -19.14 15.52
N ALA A 175 -10.51 -19.34 14.47
CA ALA A 175 -11.34 -18.28 13.89
C ALA A 175 -12.39 -17.76 14.88
N THR A 176 -12.89 -18.60 15.80
CA THR A 176 -13.81 -18.17 16.86
C THR A 176 -13.09 -17.37 17.95
N GLN A 177 -11.85 -17.74 18.27
CA GLN A 177 -11.04 -17.07 19.30
C GLN A 177 -10.42 -15.76 18.80
N HIS A 178 -10.07 -15.73 17.52
CA HIS A 178 -9.38 -14.66 16.81
C HIS A 178 -10.09 -14.39 15.47
N PRO A 179 -11.23 -13.68 15.46
CA PRO A 179 -12.04 -13.45 14.25
C PRO A 179 -11.29 -12.76 13.10
N GLU A 180 -10.22 -12.03 13.41
CA GLU A 180 -9.33 -11.35 12.48
C GLU A 180 -8.19 -12.23 11.92
N MET A 181 -8.01 -13.43 12.46
CA MET A 181 -6.95 -14.34 12.01
C MET A 181 -7.30 -15.00 10.68
N ARG A 182 -6.34 -15.02 9.77
CA ARG A 182 -6.46 -15.65 8.45
C ARG A 182 -5.38 -16.72 8.27
N ILE A 183 -5.75 -17.91 7.82
CA ILE A 183 -4.82 -19.01 7.56
C ILE A 183 -4.84 -19.32 6.07
N HIS A 184 -3.77 -19.01 5.36
CA HIS A 184 -3.58 -19.39 3.97
C HIS A 184 -2.81 -20.71 3.89
N THR A 185 -3.13 -21.55 2.93
CA THR A 185 -2.53 -22.88 2.80
C THR A 185 -2.02 -23.12 1.37
N ILE A 186 -0.86 -23.77 1.25
CA ILE A 186 -0.28 -24.23 -0.01
C ILE A 186 -0.08 -25.74 0.10
N GLY A 187 -0.80 -26.50 -0.72
CA GLY A 187 -0.54 -27.91 -0.93
C GLY A 187 0.60 -28.09 -1.90
N PHE A 188 1.79 -28.50 -1.44
CA PHE A 188 2.93 -28.73 -2.33
C PHE A 188 3.07 -30.21 -2.65
N LYS A 189 2.81 -30.62 -3.90
CA LYS A 189 2.72 -32.04 -4.30
C LYS A 189 1.74 -32.85 -3.42
N ALA A 190 0.72 -32.18 -2.88
CA ALA A 190 -0.27 -32.77 -2.00
C ALA A 190 -1.23 -33.69 -2.76
N GLU A 191 -1.58 -34.82 -2.16
CA GLU A 191 -2.65 -35.71 -2.65
C GLU A 191 -4.03 -35.14 -2.33
N GLN A 192 -5.10 -35.66 -2.96
CA GLN A 192 -6.45 -35.10 -2.84
C GLN A 192 -6.91 -34.94 -1.39
N ALA A 193 -6.68 -35.93 -0.52
CA ALA A 193 -7.09 -35.84 0.88
C ALA A 193 -6.37 -34.71 1.64
N ALA A 194 -5.09 -34.46 1.36
CA ALA A 194 -4.34 -33.35 1.92
C ALA A 194 -4.82 -32.01 1.37
N ARG A 195 -5.16 -31.94 0.08
CA ARG A 195 -5.76 -30.73 -0.53
C ARG A 195 -7.09 -30.38 0.14
N ASP A 196 -7.96 -31.38 0.33
CA ASP A 196 -9.26 -31.17 0.96
C ASP A 196 -9.12 -30.68 2.42
N GLU A 197 -8.16 -31.23 3.18
CA GLU A 197 -7.86 -30.79 4.54
C GLU A 197 -7.29 -29.36 4.59
N LEU A 198 -6.32 -29.05 3.72
CA LEU A 198 -5.72 -27.72 3.64
C LEU A 198 -6.71 -26.65 3.16
N ALA A 199 -7.60 -27.00 2.23
CA ALA A 199 -8.69 -26.13 1.80
C ALA A 199 -9.65 -25.84 2.96
N CYS A 200 -10.04 -26.86 3.72
CA CYS A 200 -10.91 -26.72 4.88
C CYS A 200 -10.30 -25.80 5.95
N ILE A 201 -8.99 -25.92 6.23
CA ILE A 201 -8.27 -25.02 7.15
C ILE A 201 -8.38 -23.56 6.70
N ALA A 202 -8.12 -23.32 5.41
CA ALA A 202 -8.16 -21.98 4.85
C ALA A 202 -9.57 -21.37 4.92
N GLU A 203 -10.56 -22.13 4.45
CA GLU A 203 -11.98 -21.74 4.45
C GLU A 203 -12.47 -21.41 5.87
N ALA A 204 -12.13 -22.22 6.86
CA ALA A 204 -12.57 -22.06 8.25
C ALA A 204 -12.13 -20.74 8.90
N THR A 205 -11.05 -20.12 8.42
CA THR A 205 -10.52 -18.86 8.95
C THR A 205 -10.72 -17.68 8.04
N GLY A 206 -11.22 -17.89 6.84
CA GLY A 206 -11.30 -16.84 5.84
C GLY A 206 -9.99 -16.59 5.07
N GLY A 207 -9.05 -17.55 5.09
CA GLY A 207 -7.83 -17.53 4.26
C GLY A 207 -7.97 -18.34 2.96
N THR A 208 -6.88 -18.52 2.21
CA THR A 208 -6.94 -19.05 0.83
C THR A 208 -6.06 -20.27 0.61
N PHE A 209 -6.57 -21.23 -0.16
CA PHE A 209 -5.83 -22.43 -0.56
C PHE A 209 -5.25 -22.28 -1.96
N ALA A 210 -4.05 -22.80 -2.20
CA ALA A 210 -3.54 -23.06 -3.53
C ALA A 210 -2.81 -24.39 -3.60
N ASP A 211 -2.72 -24.92 -4.82
CA ASP A 211 -1.95 -26.13 -5.12
C ASP A 211 -0.71 -25.80 -5.93
N ALA A 212 0.42 -26.36 -5.50
CA ALA A 212 1.70 -26.21 -6.17
C ALA A 212 2.26 -27.58 -6.56
N THR A 213 2.47 -27.79 -7.85
CA THR A 213 2.96 -29.09 -8.36
C THR A 213 4.43 -29.07 -8.82
N ASP A 214 5.04 -27.89 -8.87
CA ASP A 214 6.42 -27.65 -9.25
C ASP A 214 7.03 -26.45 -8.50
N ALA A 215 8.31 -26.18 -8.77
CA ALA A 215 9.08 -25.14 -8.10
C ALA A 215 8.61 -23.72 -8.43
N GLU A 216 8.19 -23.49 -9.69
CA GLU A 216 7.74 -22.18 -10.15
C GLU A 216 6.41 -21.82 -9.48
N THR A 217 5.45 -22.75 -9.54
CA THR A 217 4.14 -22.58 -8.92
C THR A 217 4.27 -22.41 -7.40
N LEU A 218 5.13 -23.18 -6.73
CA LEU A 218 5.33 -23.03 -5.28
C LEU A 218 5.87 -21.65 -4.92
N ARG A 219 6.86 -21.15 -5.67
CA ARG A 219 7.44 -19.82 -5.43
C ARG A 219 6.40 -18.73 -5.62
N ASP A 220 5.64 -18.81 -6.71
CA ASP A 220 4.66 -17.79 -7.08
C ASP A 220 3.50 -17.77 -6.07
N GLU A 221 2.96 -18.94 -5.70
CA GLU A 221 1.89 -19.05 -4.68
C GLU A 221 2.35 -18.60 -3.29
N LEU A 222 3.58 -18.95 -2.90
CA LEU A 222 4.15 -18.51 -1.64
C LEU A 222 4.30 -16.99 -1.59
N LEU A 223 4.77 -16.38 -2.69
CA LEU A 223 4.86 -14.94 -2.81
C LEU A 223 3.50 -14.28 -2.71
N VAL A 224 2.52 -14.76 -3.47
CA VAL A 224 1.15 -14.24 -3.48
C VAL A 224 0.51 -14.31 -2.09
N LYS A 225 0.56 -15.48 -1.44
CA LYS A 225 -0.06 -15.68 -0.12
C LYS A 225 0.65 -14.92 0.98
N MET A 226 1.98 -14.86 0.97
CA MET A 226 2.70 -14.04 1.95
C MET A 226 2.45 -12.55 1.74
N THR A 227 2.32 -12.10 0.49
CA THR A 227 1.96 -10.70 0.19
C THR A 227 0.57 -10.39 0.74
N ARG A 228 -0.43 -11.23 0.50
CA ARG A 228 -1.79 -11.08 1.08
C ARG A 228 -1.82 -11.20 2.60
N ALA A 229 -0.99 -12.09 3.15
CA ALA A 229 -0.87 -12.29 4.59
C ALA A 229 -0.29 -11.07 5.31
N ILE A 230 0.68 -10.39 4.66
CA ILE A 230 1.40 -9.25 5.22
C ILE A 230 0.70 -7.94 4.90
N GLN A 231 0.22 -7.75 3.67
CA GLN A 231 -0.27 -6.48 3.17
C GLN A 231 -1.76 -6.30 3.50
N GLY A 232 -2.03 -5.47 4.50
CA GLY A 232 -3.29 -4.73 4.58
C GLY A 232 -3.26 -3.53 3.62
N TYR A 233 -4.22 -2.60 3.79
CA TYR A 233 -4.13 -1.31 3.12
C TYR A 233 -2.94 -0.52 3.68
N SER A 234 -1.84 -0.46 2.93
CA SER A 234 -0.66 0.31 3.31
C SER A 234 -0.94 1.81 3.21
N SER A 235 -1.16 2.46 4.34
CA SER A 235 -1.44 3.88 4.36
C SER A 235 -0.18 4.74 4.27
N ALA A 236 -0.13 5.76 3.41
CA ALA A 236 1.02 6.67 3.25
C ALA A 236 0.70 8.11 3.69
N GLY A 237 1.67 8.73 4.38
CA GLY A 237 1.55 10.11 4.82
C GLY A 237 2.33 10.40 6.10
N SER A 238 2.53 11.68 6.39
CA SER A 238 3.08 12.13 7.67
C SER A 238 2.00 12.01 8.76
N PRO A 239 2.31 11.48 9.95
CA PRO A 239 1.35 11.43 11.04
C PRO A 239 0.83 12.83 11.39
N ILE A 240 -0.48 12.96 11.55
CA ILE A 240 -1.15 14.15 12.05
C ILE A 240 -2.27 13.73 13.01
N THR A 241 -2.66 14.64 13.90
CA THR A 241 -3.86 14.47 14.72
C THR A 241 -4.65 15.75 14.67
N GLY A 242 -5.79 15.73 13.99
CA GLY A 242 -6.72 16.84 13.87
C GLY A 242 -7.37 17.20 15.20
N GLY A 243 -7.85 18.43 15.26
CA GLY A 243 -8.63 18.92 16.40
C GLY A 243 -9.94 18.17 16.57
N THR A 244 -10.62 18.38 17.69
CA THR A 244 -11.94 17.80 17.99
C THR A 244 -13.08 18.81 17.83
N THR A 245 -12.77 20.09 17.58
CA THR A 245 -13.70 21.17 17.26
C THR A 245 -13.15 22.10 16.15
N PRO A 246 -13.97 22.97 15.53
CA PRO A 246 -13.46 23.95 14.57
C PRO A 246 -12.41 24.91 15.15
N GLU A 247 -12.53 25.26 16.43
CA GLU A 247 -11.63 26.21 17.10
C GLU A 247 -10.24 25.63 17.38
N ASP A 248 -10.16 24.33 17.70
CA ASP A 248 -8.89 23.63 17.98
C ASP A 248 -8.28 22.96 16.73
N ALA A 249 -8.86 23.20 15.55
CA ALA A 249 -8.41 22.63 14.28
C ALA A 249 -6.89 22.79 14.09
N VAL A 250 -6.25 21.76 13.54
CA VAL A 250 -4.78 21.73 13.34
C VAL A 250 -4.42 22.22 11.95
N ASP A 251 -3.40 23.07 11.83
CA ASP A 251 -2.93 23.58 10.54
C ASP A 251 -2.51 22.42 9.63
N LEU A 252 -3.12 22.35 8.44
CA LEU A 252 -2.80 21.38 7.40
C LEU A 252 -2.20 22.13 6.22
N VAL A 253 -0.94 21.84 5.90
CA VAL A 253 -0.23 22.40 4.74
C VAL A 253 -0.22 21.39 3.59
N PRO A 254 0.00 21.79 2.33
CA PRO A 254 -0.03 20.86 1.20
C PRO A 254 0.90 19.65 1.41
N GLY A 255 0.39 18.45 1.17
CA GLY A 255 1.06 17.17 1.43
C GLY A 255 0.09 16.00 1.66
N SER A 256 0.65 14.85 2.05
CA SER A 256 -0.08 13.63 2.41
C SER A 256 0.10 13.30 3.88
N TYR A 257 -0.99 12.95 4.57
CA TYR A 257 -1.02 12.75 6.01
C TYR A 257 -1.84 11.53 6.41
N LEU A 258 -1.57 11.03 7.62
CA LEU A 258 -2.29 9.93 8.24
C LEU A 258 -2.83 10.37 9.59
N ASP A 259 -4.13 10.23 9.80
CA ASP A 259 -4.81 10.39 11.09
C ASP A 259 -5.71 9.17 11.37
N VAL A 260 -6.46 9.20 12.47
CA VAL A 260 -7.33 8.13 12.94
C VAL A 260 -8.71 8.69 13.30
N LEU A 261 -9.75 8.03 12.80
CA LEU A 261 -11.14 8.25 13.18
C LEU A 261 -11.55 7.16 14.18
N GLU A 262 -11.69 7.53 15.44
CA GLU A 262 -11.71 6.61 16.59
C GLU A 262 -12.93 5.68 16.63
N HIS A 263 -14.06 6.09 16.06
CA HIS A 263 -15.27 5.29 16.03
C HIS A 263 -16.19 5.69 14.86
N GLY A 264 -17.10 4.79 14.50
CA GLY A 264 -18.25 5.05 13.64
C GLY A 264 -19.46 5.56 14.43
N SER A 265 -20.66 5.24 13.96
CA SER A 265 -21.91 5.55 14.67
C SER A 265 -23.03 4.57 14.32
N PRO A 266 -24.12 4.47 15.11
CA PRO A 266 -25.18 3.49 14.84
C PRO A 266 -25.81 3.57 13.43
N ALA A 267 -25.79 4.74 12.79
CA ALA A 267 -26.23 4.91 11.40
C ALA A 267 -25.48 6.05 10.69
N ILE A 268 -25.47 6.02 9.36
CA ILE A 268 -24.99 7.17 8.59
C ILE A 268 -25.88 8.39 8.82
N ASP A 269 -25.30 9.59 8.73
CA ASP A 269 -26.01 10.87 8.83
C ASP A 269 -26.80 11.04 10.17
N ASP A 270 -26.41 10.35 11.25
CA ASP A 270 -27.09 10.37 12.56
C ASP A 270 -26.59 11.45 13.53
N GLY A 271 -25.54 12.19 13.15
CA GLY A 271 -24.91 13.23 13.95
C GLY A 271 -24.14 12.72 15.16
N GLN A 272 -23.84 11.42 15.22
CA GLN A 272 -23.06 10.78 16.29
C GLN A 272 -21.70 10.27 15.79
N GLY A 273 -21.29 10.66 14.58
CA GLY A 273 -20.01 10.30 13.99
C GLY A 273 -18.81 10.90 14.73
N PHE A 274 -17.64 10.32 14.47
CA PHE A 274 -16.38 10.87 14.95
C PHE A 274 -15.81 11.84 13.90
N SER A 275 -15.37 13.02 14.35
CA SER A 275 -14.86 14.08 13.48
C SER A 275 -13.46 14.51 13.87
N ARG A 276 -12.61 14.76 12.87
CA ARG A 276 -11.34 15.49 12.99
C ARG A 276 -11.42 16.81 12.24
N TYR A 277 -10.78 17.84 12.79
CA TYR A 277 -10.80 19.20 12.24
C TYR A 277 -9.40 19.69 11.88
N TYR A 278 -9.28 20.25 10.68
CA TYR A 278 -8.04 20.78 10.12
C TYR A 278 -8.23 22.20 9.60
N ARG A 279 -7.19 23.01 9.64
CA ARG A 279 -7.19 24.40 9.18
C ARG A 279 -6.34 24.53 7.93
N LEU A 280 -7.00 24.81 6.81
CA LEU A 280 -6.37 25.16 5.54
C LEU A 280 -6.12 26.67 5.52
N LYS A 281 -4.93 27.07 5.07
CA LYS A 281 -4.57 28.47 4.80
C LYS A 281 -4.32 28.61 3.30
N LEU A 282 -5.18 29.38 2.63
CA LEU A 282 -5.14 29.58 1.18
C LEU A 282 -4.82 31.03 0.87
N ALA A 283 -3.89 31.24 -0.05
CA ALA A 283 -3.62 32.54 -0.64
C ALA A 283 -4.73 32.95 -1.63
N PRO A 284 -4.93 34.24 -1.89
CA PRO A 284 -5.82 34.70 -2.95
C PRO A 284 -5.52 34.02 -4.29
N GLY A 285 -6.55 33.54 -4.98
CA GLY A 285 -6.46 32.82 -6.25
C GLY A 285 -6.22 31.31 -6.12
N GLU A 286 -5.85 30.79 -4.94
CA GLU A 286 -5.63 29.34 -4.74
C GLU A 286 -6.93 28.54 -4.66
N ILE A 287 -6.84 27.28 -5.09
CA ILE A 287 -7.86 26.25 -4.92
C ILE A 287 -7.30 25.12 -4.06
N ALA A 288 -8.01 24.74 -3.00
CA ALA A 288 -7.69 23.54 -2.25
C ALA A 288 -8.37 22.32 -2.87
N HIS A 289 -7.57 21.32 -3.23
CA HIS A 289 -8.02 19.99 -3.53
C HIS A 289 -7.70 19.10 -2.34
N VAL A 290 -8.73 18.51 -1.74
CA VAL A 290 -8.59 17.67 -0.56
C VAL A 290 -9.25 16.33 -0.81
N ALA A 291 -8.56 15.25 -0.48
CA ALA A 291 -9.12 13.91 -0.45
C ALA A 291 -8.92 13.28 0.92
N ALA A 292 -9.95 12.63 1.42
CA ALA A 292 -9.91 11.77 2.59
C ALA A 292 -10.22 10.34 2.15
N THR A 293 -9.39 9.38 2.54
CA THR A 293 -9.56 7.98 2.19
C THR A 293 -9.46 7.11 3.45
N MET A 294 -10.44 6.24 3.68
CA MET A 294 -10.41 5.26 4.75
C MET A 294 -10.68 3.86 4.22
N VAL A 295 -10.09 2.85 4.87
CA VAL A 295 -10.39 1.44 4.61
C VAL A 295 -11.00 0.83 5.84
N LEU A 296 -12.18 0.26 5.66
CA LEU A 296 -12.86 -0.48 6.71
C LEU A 296 -12.36 -1.92 6.68
N PRO A 297 -12.10 -2.54 7.83
CA PRO A 297 -11.89 -3.97 7.89
C PRO A 297 -13.20 -4.67 7.50
N GLY A 298 -13.08 -5.83 6.86
CA GLY A 298 -14.24 -6.62 6.47
C GLY A 298 -14.98 -7.13 7.71
N GLY A 299 -16.29 -6.92 7.76
CA GLY A 299 -17.13 -7.36 8.87
C GLY A 299 -17.80 -8.72 8.64
N ASP A 300 -18.36 -9.31 9.68
CA ASP A 300 -19.24 -10.47 9.58
C ASP A 300 -20.62 -10.01 9.08
N GLY A 301 -21.04 -10.48 7.91
CA GLY A 301 -22.22 -9.98 7.16
C GLY A 301 -23.60 -10.17 7.81
N ALA A 302 -23.70 -10.16 9.15
CA ALA A 302 -24.93 -10.28 9.90
C ALA A 302 -25.62 -8.93 10.20
N THR A 303 -24.90 -7.77 10.21
CA THR A 303 -25.50 -6.47 10.62
C THR A 303 -24.88 -5.17 10.07
N ASN A 304 -23.94 -5.20 9.12
CA ASN A 304 -23.11 -4.02 8.76
C ASN A 304 -23.69 -3.22 7.58
N LYS A 305 -24.60 -2.28 7.87
CA LYS A 305 -25.55 -1.82 6.85
C LYS A 305 -25.11 -0.68 5.94
N LEU A 306 -24.12 0.15 6.29
CA LEU A 306 -23.52 1.19 5.43
C LEU A 306 -22.50 1.99 6.26
N ALA A 307 -21.36 2.31 5.67
CA ALA A 307 -20.42 3.29 6.22
C ALA A 307 -20.36 4.54 5.34
N GLN A 308 -20.01 5.66 5.96
CA GLN A 308 -19.83 6.93 5.26
C GLN A 308 -18.59 7.66 5.77
N LEU A 309 -17.80 8.15 4.81
CA LEU A 309 -16.76 9.15 5.05
C LEU A 309 -17.25 10.47 4.46
N GLN A 310 -17.18 11.53 5.24
CA GLN A 310 -17.70 12.83 4.86
C GLN A 310 -16.66 13.92 5.06
N VAL A 311 -16.57 14.80 4.08
CA VAL A 311 -15.69 15.96 4.08
C VAL A 311 -16.54 17.22 3.96
N ARG A 312 -16.42 18.10 4.95
CA ARG A 312 -17.13 19.38 5.00
C ARG A 312 -16.17 20.54 5.18
N THR A 313 -16.54 21.69 4.63
CA THR A 313 -15.79 22.94 4.78
C THR A 313 -16.62 23.98 5.52
N SER A 314 -16.04 24.62 6.52
CA SER A 314 -16.63 25.72 7.28
C SER A 314 -15.62 26.84 7.53
N SER A 315 -16.09 28.01 7.95
CA SER A 315 -15.24 29.07 8.51
C SER A 315 -14.87 28.77 9.96
N THR A 316 -13.96 29.58 10.53
CA THR A 316 -13.51 29.44 11.93
C THR A 316 -14.61 29.60 12.99
N ASP A 317 -15.73 30.23 12.63
CA ASP A 317 -16.92 30.38 13.49
C ASP A 317 -17.98 29.29 13.25
N GLY A 318 -17.66 28.26 12.46
CA GLY A 318 -18.52 27.13 12.15
C GLY A 318 -19.56 27.39 11.05
N THR A 319 -19.50 28.54 10.35
CA THR A 319 -20.41 28.80 9.23
C THR A 319 -20.04 27.92 8.03
N ASP A 320 -21.02 27.16 7.51
CA ASP A 320 -20.84 26.35 6.29
C ASP A 320 -20.43 27.23 5.10
N CYS A 321 -19.37 26.81 4.39
CA CYS A 321 -18.86 27.52 3.23
C CYS A 321 -19.74 27.42 1.98
N ARG A 322 -20.79 26.58 2.00
CA ARG A 322 -21.72 26.31 0.90
C ARG A 322 -21.07 25.79 -0.38
N ILE A 323 -19.89 25.19 -0.25
CA ILE A 323 -19.15 24.53 -1.35
C ILE A 323 -19.67 23.10 -1.59
N GLY A 324 -20.55 22.62 -0.73
CA GLY A 324 -21.14 21.29 -0.80
C GLY A 324 -20.59 20.41 0.31
N ASN A 325 -21.46 19.58 0.84
CA ASN A 325 -21.11 18.47 1.71
C ASN A 325 -20.81 17.27 0.79
N VAL A 326 -19.54 16.85 0.74
CA VAL A 326 -19.16 15.66 -0.05
C VAL A 326 -19.13 14.47 0.88
N ALA A 327 -19.89 13.44 0.54
CA ALA A 327 -19.91 12.18 1.25
C ALA A 327 -19.66 11.04 0.27
N ALA A 328 -18.73 10.16 0.64
CA ALA A 328 -18.56 8.86 0.03
C ALA A 328 -19.15 7.79 0.95
N ARG A 329 -19.80 6.79 0.36
CA ARG A 329 -20.48 5.72 1.09
C ARG A 329 -20.03 4.39 0.50
N ALA A 330 -19.92 3.37 1.34
CA ALA A 330 -19.74 1.99 0.90
C ALA A 330 -20.51 1.02 1.80
N GLU A 331 -20.81 -0.15 1.25
CA GLU A 331 -21.35 -1.27 2.01
C GLU A 331 -20.20 -2.17 2.46
N ALA A 332 -20.10 -2.39 3.78
CA ALA A 332 -18.95 -3.07 4.38
C ALA A 332 -18.83 -4.56 3.99
N ASP A 333 -19.94 -5.15 3.52
CA ASP A 333 -20.00 -6.57 3.16
C ASP A 333 -19.76 -6.82 1.66
N LEU A 334 -19.50 -5.79 0.84
CA LEU A 334 -19.36 -5.97 -0.62
C LEU A 334 -17.95 -5.80 -1.16
N GLY A 335 -16.95 -5.52 -0.31
CA GLY A 335 -15.59 -5.33 -0.80
C GLY A 335 -15.47 -4.15 -1.78
N ASP A 336 -16.28 -3.11 -1.60
CA ASP A 336 -16.33 -1.88 -2.43
C ASP A 336 -15.00 -1.10 -2.47
N GLY A 337 -14.01 -1.50 -1.68
CA GLY A 337 -12.70 -0.88 -1.62
C GLY A 337 -12.61 0.30 -0.65
N PRO A 338 -11.53 1.10 -0.76
CA PRO A 338 -11.39 2.29 0.07
C PRO A 338 -12.51 3.29 -0.18
N ILE A 339 -13.05 3.86 0.90
CA ILE A 339 -14.02 4.93 0.84
C ILE A 339 -13.26 6.24 0.71
N THR A 340 -13.39 6.89 -0.44
CA THR A 340 -12.69 8.16 -0.73
C THR A 340 -13.69 9.30 -0.92
N ALA A 341 -13.61 10.32 -0.08
CA ALA A 341 -14.33 11.57 -0.23
C ALA A 341 -13.36 12.67 -0.69
N SER A 342 -13.61 13.28 -1.85
CA SER A 342 -12.76 14.33 -2.41
C SER A 342 -13.55 15.62 -2.68
N ILE A 343 -12.93 16.76 -2.38
CA ILE A 343 -13.51 18.10 -2.58
C ILE A 343 -12.49 19.04 -3.20
N ALA A 344 -12.95 19.89 -4.11
CA ALA A 344 -12.21 21.02 -4.64
C ALA A 344 -12.92 22.31 -4.24
N THR A 345 -12.21 23.25 -3.62
CA THR A 345 -12.78 24.56 -3.27
C THR A 345 -12.89 25.48 -4.49
N PRO A 346 -13.68 26.56 -4.42
CA PRO A 346 -13.51 27.67 -5.36
C PRO A 346 -12.18 28.37 -5.15
N ARG A 347 -11.85 29.28 -6.08
CA ARG A 347 -10.72 30.20 -5.91
C ARG A 347 -10.95 31.10 -4.72
N MET A 348 -9.96 31.13 -3.83
CA MET A 348 -9.93 31.98 -2.65
C MET A 348 -9.94 33.46 -3.04
N ALA A 349 -10.75 34.26 -2.32
CA ALA A 349 -10.90 35.71 -2.51
C ALA A 349 -11.47 36.17 -3.87
N GLU A 350 -12.00 35.26 -4.70
CA GLU A 350 -12.53 35.60 -6.03
C GLU A 350 -14.01 35.27 -6.22
N THR A 351 -14.61 34.46 -5.35
CA THR A 351 -15.96 33.94 -5.57
C THR A 351 -17.00 34.75 -4.81
N GLU A 352 -17.70 35.65 -5.50
CA GLU A 352 -18.73 36.50 -4.91
C GLU A 352 -19.85 35.69 -4.22
N ASN A 353 -20.30 36.15 -3.05
CA ASN A 353 -21.42 35.58 -2.27
C ASN A 353 -21.17 34.22 -1.59
N LEU A 354 -19.91 33.79 -1.43
CA LEU A 354 -19.56 32.62 -0.62
C LEU A 354 -18.89 33.03 0.70
N SER A 355 -19.37 32.48 1.82
CA SER A 355 -18.99 32.85 3.20
C SER A 355 -17.50 32.70 3.49
N CYS A 356 -16.83 31.73 2.85
CA CYS A 356 -15.42 31.42 3.10
C CYS A 356 -14.47 31.79 1.94
N PHE A 357 -14.99 32.13 0.76
CA PHE A 357 -14.20 32.29 -0.47
C PHE A 357 -14.44 33.62 -1.21
N GLY A 358 -15.28 34.49 -0.63
CA GLY A 358 -15.51 35.83 -1.17
C GLY A 358 -14.32 36.77 -0.98
N ALA A 359 -14.39 37.95 -1.58
CA ALA A 359 -13.30 38.95 -1.58
C ALA A 359 -12.84 39.40 -0.18
N ASP A 360 -13.71 39.30 0.83
CA ASP A 360 -13.40 39.65 2.22
C ASP A 360 -12.91 38.44 3.06
N ALA A 361 -12.73 37.26 2.45
CA ALA A 361 -12.25 36.08 3.15
C ALA A 361 -10.80 36.28 3.63
N ASP A 362 -10.51 35.77 4.82
CA ASP A 362 -9.18 35.89 5.45
C ASP A 362 -8.19 34.78 5.03
N GLY A 363 -8.59 33.94 4.07
CA GLY A 363 -7.83 32.81 3.59
C GLY A 363 -7.94 31.54 4.45
N THR A 364 -8.74 31.55 5.52
CA THR A 364 -8.87 30.40 6.43
C THR A 364 -10.10 29.56 6.12
N VAL A 365 -9.91 28.26 5.92
CA VAL A 365 -10.98 27.27 5.76
C VAL A 365 -10.77 26.14 6.75
N ILE A 366 -11.81 25.79 7.50
CA ILE A 366 -11.82 24.62 8.37
C ILE A 366 -12.36 23.43 7.57
N LEU A 367 -11.58 22.36 7.55
CA LEU A 367 -11.95 21.07 6.99
C LEU A 367 -12.38 20.15 8.14
N GLN A 368 -13.60 19.62 8.06
CA GLN A 368 -14.09 18.55 8.93
C GLN A 368 -14.07 17.24 8.14
N VAL A 369 -13.45 16.22 8.71
CA VAL A 369 -13.46 14.84 8.19
C VAL A 369 -14.20 13.98 9.21
N GLU A 370 -15.33 13.42 8.81
CA GLU A 370 -16.28 12.72 9.69
C GLU A 370 -16.53 11.30 9.20
N ARG A 371 -16.46 10.32 10.11
CA ARG A 371 -16.90 8.94 9.89
C ARG A 371 -18.22 8.68 10.60
N THR A 372 -19.18 8.12 9.88
CA THR A 372 -20.47 7.63 10.42
C THR A 372 -20.78 6.23 9.88
N GLY A 373 -21.73 5.55 10.52
CA GLY A 373 -22.14 4.20 10.15
C GLY A 373 -21.53 3.13 11.06
N ASN A 374 -22.26 2.01 11.13
CA ASN A 374 -22.04 0.96 12.12
C ASN A 374 -20.99 -0.10 11.77
N PRO A 375 -20.42 -0.19 10.55
CA PRO A 375 -19.29 -1.09 10.30
C PRO A 375 -18.09 -0.70 11.17
N SER A 376 -17.58 -1.69 11.93
CA SER A 376 -16.46 -1.49 12.86
C SER A 376 -16.68 -0.31 13.80
N GLU A 377 -17.92 -0.14 14.29
CA GLU A 377 -18.35 1.06 15.01
C GLU A 377 -17.41 1.44 16.16
N ALA A 378 -16.96 0.47 16.95
CA ALA A 378 -16.10 0.73 18.11
C ALA A 378 -14.59 0.75 17.78
N GLU A 379 -14.21 0.51 16.53
CA GLU A 379 -12.81 0.40 16.11
C GLU A 379 -12.31 1.73 15.57
N ALA A 380 -11.06 2.03 15.92
CA ALA A 380 -10.34 3.18 15.39
C ALA A 380 -9.85 2.84 13.98
N ILE A 381 -10.21 3.66 12.99
CA ILE A 381 -9.88 3.41 11.59
C ILE A 381 -8.94 4.50 11.06
N PRO A 382 -7.81 4.13 10.42
CA PRO A 382 -6.92 5.10 9.82
C PRO A 382 -7.60 5.84 8.67
N VAL A 383 -7.33 7.14 8.55
CA VAL A 383 -7.75 7.98 7.44
C VAL A 383 -6.54 8.67 6.82
N GLU A 384 -6.36 8.47 5.52
CA GLU A 384 -5.40 9.22 4.72
C GLU A 384 -5.99 10.55 4.31
N LEU A 385 -5.19 11.61 4.39
CA LEU A 385 -5.53 12.94 3.92
C LEU A 385 -4.52 13.42 2.90
N GLN A 386 -5.00 13.78 1.73
CA GLN A 386 -4.21 14.46 0.71
C GLN A 386 -4.71 15.90 0.61
N PHE A 387 -3.81 16.87 0.72
CA PHE A 387 -4.09 18.27 0.46
C PHE A 387 -3.14 18.81 -0.62
N PHE A 388 -3.72 19.27 -1.72
CA PHE A 388 -3.02 19.95 -2.81
C PHE A 388 -3.58 21.37 -2.99
N ALA A 389 -2.69 22.37 -2.97
CA ALA A 389 -3.06 23.76 -3.24
C ALA A 389 -2.71 24.09 -4.71
N GLU A 390 -3.72 24.20 -5.56
CA GLU A 390 -3.55 24.64 -6.95
C GLU A 390 -3.43 26.17 -6.98
N GLN A 391 -2.29 26.66 -7.47
CA GLN A 391 -2.06 28.08 -7.69
C GLN A 391 -2.77 28.61 -8.93
N GLU A 392 -2.97 29.92 -8.97
CA GLU A 392 -3.33 30.60 -10.20
C GLU A 392 -2.12 30.67 -11.14
N VAL A 393 -2.31 30.24 -12.39
CA VAL A 393 -1.27 30.21 -13.41
C VAL A 393 -1.77 30.89 -14.68
N ASP A 394 -0.89 31.55 -15.41
CA ASP A 394 -1.24 32.15 -16.71
C ASP A 394 -1.50 31.02 -17.73
N PRO A 395 -2.73 30.87 -18.24
CA PRO A 395 -3.05 29.80 -19.18
C PRO A 395 -2.59 30.12 -20.61
N SER A 396 -1.94 31.26 -20.84
CA SER A 396 -1.38 31.65 -22.14
C SER A 396 -0.32 30.64 -22.59
N GLY A 397 -0.40 30.19 -23.85
CA GLY A 397 0.54 29.19 -24.39
C GLY A 397 0.16 27.73 -24.12
N LEU A 398 -0.58 27.44 -23.04
CA LEU A 398 -1.01 26.06 -22.75
C LEU A 398 -1.94 25.49 -23.84
N PRO A 399 -1.92 24.17 -24.09
CA PRO A 399 -2.82 23.54 -25.06
C PRO A 399 -4.29 23.79 -24.74
N PRO A 400 -5.18 23.83 -25.76
CA PRO A 400 -6.60 24.11 -25.56
C PRO A 400 -7.30 22.98 -24.79
N ALA A 401 -8.35 23.35 -24.05
CA ALA A 401 -9.21 22.37 -23.40
C ALA A 401 -9.93 21.46 -24.39
N VAL A 402 -10.12 20.21 -24.00
CA VAL A 402 -10.90 19.21 -24.72
C VAL A 402 -12.38 19.47 -24.49
N LYS A 403 -13.14 19.61 -25.59
CA LYS A 403 -14.58 19.92 -25.53
C LYS A 403 -15.48 18.67 -25.54
N TRP A 404 -14.98 17.59 -26.12
CA TRP A 404 -15.74 16.35 -26.33
C TRP A 404 -14.79 15.17 -26.18
N PRO A 405 -15.26 14.05 -25.63
CA PRO A 405 -14.51 12.79 -25.64
C PRO A 405 -14.06 12.43 -27.05
N ARG A 406 -12.88 11.82 -27.17
CA ARG A 406 -12.38 11.30 -28.44
C ARG A 406 -12.29 9.79 -28.33
N GLN A 407 -13.00 9.11 -29.22
CA GLN A 407 -12.81 7.68 -29.38
C GLN A 407 -11.37 7.45 -29.84
N ILE A 408 -10.67 6.61 -29.11
CA ILE A 408 -9.27 6.27 -29.35
C ILE A 408 -9.20 4.78 -29.68
N GLU A 409 -8.13 4.40 -30.36
CA GLU A 409 -7.87 2.99 -30.60
C GLU A 409 -7.72 2.30 -29.24
N PRO A 410 -8.59 1.32 -28.92
CA PRO A 410 -8.52 0.66 -27.64
C PRO A 410 -7.25 -0.21 -27.59
N LEU A 411 -6.69 -0.34 -26.39
CA LEU A 411 -5.51 -1.17 -26.17
C LEU A 411 -5.84 -2.63 -26.47
N ALA A 412 -4.95 -3.35 -27.15
CA ALA A 412 -5.17 -4.76 -27.45
C ALA A 412 -5.30 -5.55 -26.14
N VAL A 413 -6.28 -6.44 -26.06
CA VAL A 413 -6.47 -7.28 -24.86
C VAL A 413 -5.28 -8.22 -24.75
N PRO A 414 -4.50 -8.16 -23.64
CA PRO A 414 -3.34 -9.02 -23.47
C PRO A 414 -3.77 -10.47 -23.28
N THR A 415 -2.89 -11.40 -23.67
CA THR A 415 -3.07 -12.84 -23.42
C THR A 415 -2.12 -13.37 -22.35
N ASP A 416 -1.07 -12.61 -22.06
CA ASP A 416 -0.02 -12.93 -21.08
C ASP A 416 0.64 -11.62 -20.65
N GLY A 417 1.46 -11.67 -19.59
CA GLY A 417 2.16 -10.51 -19.05
C GLY A 417 3.18 -10.87 -17.98
N GLU A 418 3.90 -9.86 -17.48
CA GLU A 418 4.80 -10.02 -16.34
C GLU A 418 4.00 -10.35 -15.08
N GLN A 419 4.43 -11.36 -14.31
CA GLN A 419 3.77 -11.72 -13.06
C GLN A 419 4.01 -10.61 -12.02
N ILE A 420 2.93 -10.08 -11.47
CA ILE A 420 2.99 -9.03 -10.45
C ILE A 420 2.66 -9.53 -9.06
N GLN A 421 3.13 -8.78 -8.08
CA GLN A 421 2.58 -8.83 -6.72
C GLN A 421 1.34 -7.93 -6.68
N PRO A 422 0.23 -8.40 -6.10
CA PRO A 422 -0.94 -7.54 -5.96
C PRO A 422 -0.63 -6.38 -5.01
N ALA A 423 -1.18 -5.21 -5.30
CA ALA A 423 -1.05 -4.03 -4.48
C ALA A 423 -2.42 -3.53 -4.03
N PHE A 424 -2.62 -3.39 -2.72
CA PHE A 424 -3.94 -3.13 -2.14
C PHE A 424 -4.17 -1.68 -1.70
N SER A 425 -3.25 -0.77 -2.03
CA SER A 425 -3.36 0.65 -1.68
C SER A 425 -2.85 1.53 -2.81
N PHE A 426 -3.18 2.82 -2.75
CA PHE A 426 -2.60 3.79 -3.67
C PHE A 426 -1.09 3.96 -3.51
N ALA A 427 -0.57 3.80 -2.29
CA ALA A 427 0.85 3.98 -1.98
C ALA A 427 1.71 2.83 -2.51
N SER A 428 1.17 1.60 -2.47
CA SER A 428 1.85 0.39 -2.95
C SER A 428 1.51 0.03 -4.39
N ALA A 429 0.68 0.83 -5.08
CA ALA A 429 0.11 0.53 -6.38
C ALA A 429 1.15 0.02 -7.40
N VAL A 430 0.79 -1.02 -8.15
CA VAL A 430 1.68 -1.64 -9.14
C VAL A 430 1.99 -0.66 -10.27
N GLU A 431 3.26 -0.42 -10.56
CA GLU A 431 3.65 0.42 -11.68
C GLU A 431 3.27 -0.24 -13.02
N ALA A 432 2.56 0.52 -13.86
CA ALA A 432 2.14 0.10 -15.20
C ALA A 432 2.71 1.06 -16.27
N GLY A 433 2.48 0.74 -17.55
CA GLY A 433 3.00 1.50 -18.69
C GLY A 433 4.22 0.87 -19.38
N ASN A 434 4.73 -0.25 -18.87
CA ASN A 434 5.88 -0.99 -19.43
C ASN A 434 5.48 -2.30 -20.12
N GLY A 435 4.20 -2.45 -20.45
CA GLY A 435 3.61 -3.61 -21.11
C GLY A 435 2.65 -4.40 -20.21
N PRO A 436 2.15 -5.54 -20.71
CA PRO A 436 1.16 -6.34 -20.02
C PRO A 436 1.65 -6.97 -18.71
N LEU A 437 0.74 -7.05 -17.75
CA LEU A 437 0.90 -7.61 -16.41
C LEU A 437 -0.08 -8.78 -16.22
N ARG A 438 0.25 -9.75 -15.37
CA ARG A 438 -0.64 -10.84 -14.98
C ARG A 438 -0.64 -11.06 -13.46
N GLY A 439 -1.80 -11.38 -12.92
CA GLY A 439 -1.99 -11.56 -11.48
C GLY A 439 -3.24 -12.36 -11.15
N THR A 440 -3.55 -12.46 -9.86
CA THR A 440 -4.83 -13.01 -9.38
C THR A 440 -5.51 -12.02 -8.46
N ILE A 441 -6.83 -12.01 -8.45
CA ILE A 441 -7.66 -11.22 -7.54
C ILE A 441 -8.62 -12.15 -6.81
N ILE A 442 -8.80 -11.92 -5.51
CA ILE A 442 -9.77 -12.68 -4.71
C ILE A 442 -11.06 -11.86 -4.60
N PRO A 443 -12.24 -12.48 -4.72
CA PRO A 443 -13.48 -11.79 -4.40
C PRO A 443 -13.46 -11.10 -3.02
N GLY A 444 -13.69 -9.78 -3.03
CA GLY A 444 -13.56 -8.86 -1.90
C GLY A 444 -12.26 -8.05 -1.90
N GLU A 445 -11.29 -8.39 -2.74
CA GLU A 445 -10.04 -7.62 -2.89
C GLU A 445 -10.23 -6.41 -3.80
N VAL A 446 -9.42 -5.39 -3.52
CA VAL A 446 -9.23 -4.21 -4.35
C VAL A 446 -7.75 -4.04 -4.64
N GLN A 447 -7.40 -3.98 -5.93
CA GLN A 447 -6.03 -3.85 -6.40
C GLN A 447 -5.83 -2.54 -7.16
N PHE A 448 -4.65 -1.93 -6.99
CA PHE A 448 -4.30 -0.63 -7.56
C PHE A 448 -3.14 -0.74 -8.53
N PHE A 449 -3.29 -0.11 -9.69
CA PHE A 449 -2.24 0.06 -10.69
C PHE A 449 -2.00 1.54 -10.91
N ARG A 450 -0.74 1.95 -10.97
CA ARG A 450 -0.29 3.33 -11.14
C ARG A 450 0.27 3.52 -12.55
N VAL A 451 -0.21 4.55 -13.25
CA VAL A 451 0.29 4.96 -14.58
C VAL A 451 0.65 6.45 -14.55
N PRO A 452 1.92 6.82 -14.82
CA PRO A 452 2.31 8.22 -14.96
C PRO A 452 1.74 8.83 -16.23
N VAL A 453 1.08 9.98 -16.14
CA VAL A 453 0.44 10.65 -17.27
C VAL A 453 0.87 12.10 -17.36
N GLN A 454 1.37 12.50 -18.53
CA GLN A 454 1.72 13.90 -18.83
C GLN A 454 0.55 14.65 -19.46
N TYR A 455 0.65 15.99 -19.48
CA TYR A 455 -0.27 16.79 -20.28
C TYR A 455 -0.23 16.36 -21.74
N GLY A 456 -1.38 16.40 -22.42
CA GLY A 456 -1.51 15.88 -23.79
C GLY A 456 -1.75 14.37 -23.88
N GLN A 457 -1.51 13.63 -22.81
CA GLN A 457 -1.71 12.17 -22.77
C GLN A 457 -3.04 11.79 -22.12
N GLN A 458 -3.44 10.53 -22.29
CA GLN A 458 -4.61 9.91 -21.67
C GLN A 458 -4.34 8.43 -21.39
N VAL A 459 -4.98 7.89 -20.35
CA VAL A 459 -4.86 6.46 -19.99
C VAL A 459 -5.72 5.58 -20.89
N ARG A 460 -5.19 4.41 -21.26
CA ARG A 460 -5.97 3.26 -21.76
C ARG A 460 -5.66 2.05 -20.91
N SER A 461 -6.64 1.17 -20.76
CA SER A 461 -6.42 -0.15 -20.21
C SER A 461 -7.20 -1.21 -20.96
N ALA A 462 -6.64 -2.42 -20.97
CA ALA A 462 -7.30 -3.61 -21.43
C ALA A 462 -7.07 -4.74 -20.42
N LEU A 463 -8.13 -5.45 -20.08
CA LEU A 463 -8.15 -6.48 -19.05
C LEU A 463 -8.83 -7.74 -19.61
N ALA A 464 -8.31 -8.91 -19.26
CA ALA A 464 -8.97 -10.19 -19.47
C ALA A 464 -8.94 -11.01 -18.18
N LEU A 465 -10.10 -11.55 -17.79
CA LEU A 465 -10.18 -12.60 -16.77
C LEU A 465 -9.83 -13.95 -17.39
N GLY A 466 -9.07 -14.75 -16.68
CA GLY A 466 -8.77 -16.13 -17.05
C GLY A 466 -9.92 -17.08 -16.74
N GLU A 467 -9.60 -18.38 -16.67
CA GLU A 467 -10.57 -19.41 -16.29
C GLU A 467 -10.70 -19.50 -14.76
N PHE A 468 -11.93 -19.59 -14.26
CA PHE A 468 -12.26 -19.81 -12.85
C PHE A 468 -13.65 -20.43 -12.74
N ASP A 469 -13.97 -21.06 -11.62
CA ASP A 469 -15.29 -21.63 -11.35
C ASP A 469 -15.82 -21.08 -10.01
N PRO A 470 -16.80 -20.15 -10.02
CA PRO A 470 -17.33 -19.60 -8.79
C PRO A 470 -18.14 -20.67 -8.02
N PRO A 471 -18.12 -20.66 -6.68
CA PRO A 471 -18.96 -21.52 -5.85
C PRO A 471 -20.44 -21.47 -6.22
N GLU A 472 -21.18 -22.56 -5.98
CA GLU A 472 -22.60 -22.63 -6.35
C GLU A 472 -23.41 -21.49 -5.70
N GLY A 473 -24.11 -20.72 -6.54
CA GLY A 473 -24.95 -19.59 -6.12
C GLY A 473 -24.17 -18.33 -5.74
N MET A 474 -22.87 -18.24 -6.03
CA MET A 474 -22.08 -17.02 -5.91
C MET A 474 -22.02 -16.31 -7.26
N ASP A 475 -22.48 -15.06 -7.30
CA ASP A 475 -22.28 -14.17 -8.43
C ASP A 475 -21.10 -13.26 -8.11
N LEU A 476 -20.30 -12.95 -9.12
CA LEU A 476 -19.18 -12.02 -9.01
C LEU A 476 -19.42 -10.82 -9.92
N THR A 477 -19.06 -9.63 -9.47
CA THR A 477 -19.10 -8.39 -10.26
C THR A 477 -17.70 -7.80 -10.33
N LEU A 478 -17.18 -7.60 -11.53
CA LEU A 478 -15.90 -6.94 -11.76
C LEU A 478 -16.14 -5.44 -11.91
N HIS A 479 -15.52 -4.66 -11.03
CA HIS A 479 -15.48 -3.21 -11.10
C HIS A 479 -14.07 -2.72 -11.47
N ALA A 480 -13.98 -1.76 -12.40
CA ALA A 480 -12.73 -1.10 -12.73
C ALA A 480 -12.95 0.41 -12.85
N THR A 481 -12.27 1.21 -12.01
CA THR A 481 -12.44 2.67 -11.95
C THR A 481 -11.11 3.37 -12.14
N LEU A 482 -11.10 4.40 -12.98
CA LEU A 482 -9.93 5.27 -13.14
C LEU A 482 -9.99 6.43 -12.15
N VAL A 483 -8.90 6.66 -11.44
CA VAL A 483 -8.78 7.64 -10.36
C VAL A 483 -7.62 8.60 -10.68
N SER A 484 -7.84 9.90 -10.45
CA SER A 484 -6.88 10.97 -10.73
C SER A 484 -5.78 11.07 -9.65
N PRO A 485 -4.71 11.86 -9.88
CA PRO A 485 -3.70 12.15 -8.86
C PRO A 485 -4.26 12.80 -7.58
N LEU A 486 -5.45 13.40 -7.68
CA LEU A 486 -6.19 14.04 -6.58
C LEU A 486 -7.25 13.12 -5.95
N ARG A 487 -7.16 11.81 -6.22
CA ARG A 487 -8.08 10.77 -5.70
C ARG A 487 -9.55 10.89 -6.12
N GLY A 488 -9.86 11.82 -7.04
CA GLY A 488 -11.19 11.92 -7.64
C GLY A 488 -11.36 10.97 -8.83
N GLU A 489 -12.57 10.44 -9.01
CA GLU A 489 -12.94 9.59 -10.16
C GLU A 489 -12.77 10.33 -11.50
N VAL A 490 -12.35 9.59 -12.51
CA VAL A 490 -12.07 10.11 -13.85
C VAL A 490 -13.13 9.61 -14.82
N TYR A 491 -13.65 10.51 -15.65
CA TYR A 491 -14.56 10.12 -16.72
C TYR A 491 -13.86 9.16 -17.66
N SER A 492 -14.48 8.00 -17.85
CA SER A 492 -13.93 6.88 -18.59
C SER A 492 -14.95 6.36 -19.60
N MET A 493 -14.49 5.75 -20.69
CA MET A 493 -15.29 5.15 -21.75
C MET A 493 -14.93 3.67 -21.88
N VAL A 494 -15.94 2.80 -21.83
CA VAL A 494 -15.80 1.37 -22.07
C VAL A 494 -15.99 1.10 -23.56
N SER A 495 -15.02 0.46 -24.22
CA SER A 495 -15.13 0.13 -25.65
C SER A 495 -15.93 -1.16 -25.86
N PRO A 496 -16.74 -1.29 -26.93
CA PRO A 496 -16.94 -0.36 -28.05
C PRO A 496 -18.01 0.72 -27.80
N ASP A 497 -18.59 0.78 -26.61
CA ASP A 497 -19.63 1.76 -26.27
C ASP A 497 -19.09 3.21 -26.26
N GLY A 498 -20.00 4.18 -26.43
CA GLY A 498 -19.64 5.58 -26.65
C GLY A 498 -19.94 6.53 -25.49
N GLY A 499 -20.47 6.03 -24.37
CA GLY A 499 -20.80 6.84 -23.20
C GLY A 499 -19.58 7.03 -22.29
N ALA A 500 -19.40 8.22 -21.75
CA ALA A 500 -18.39 8.48 -20.72
C ALA A 500 -19.06 8.65 -19.35
N GLU A 501 -18.55 7.95 -18.34
CA GLU A 501 -19.05 8.00 -16.96
C GLU A 501 -17.89 7.93 -15.95
N THR A 502 -18.09 8.43 -14.73
CA THR A 502 -17.05 8.41 -13.68
C THR A 502 -16.99 7.09 -12.92
N ALA A 503 -18.11 6.35 -12.88
CA ALA A 503 -18.23 5.05 -12.22
C ALA A 503 -17.36 3.95 -12.86
N GLY A 504 -16.74 4.22 -14.02
CA GLY A 504 -15.86 3.30 -14.70
C GLY A 504 -16.63 2.14 -15.36
N PHE A 505 -16.17 0.92 -15.12
CA PHE A 505 -16.75 -0.32 -15.63
C PHE A 505 -17.32 -1.15 -14.48
N SER A 506 -18.50 -1.73 -14.69
CA SER A 506 -19.15 -2.66 -13.77
C SER A 506 -19.94 -3.70 -14.55
N GLU A 507 -19.51 -4.96 -14.53
CA GLU A 507 -20.26 -6.09 -15.11
C GLU A 507 -20.08 -7.38 -14.31
N GLN A 508 -20.98 -8.34 -14.53
CA GLN A 508 -20.85 -9.69 -14.00
C GLN A 508 -19.54 -10.35 -14.50
N ALA A 509 -18.68 -10.72 -13.57
CA ALA A 509 -17.44 -11.46 -13.85
C ALA A 509 -17.78 -12.87 -14.32
N ARG A 510 -17.17 -13.26 -15.44
CA ARG A 510 -17.28 -14.59 -16.05
C ARG A 510 -15.94 -15.00 -16.67
N PRO A 511 -15.66 -16.31 -16.80
CA PRO A 511 -14.45 -16.78 -17.46
C PRO A 511 -14.29 -16.18 -18.85
N GLY A 512 -13.09 -15.68 -19.15
CA GLY A 512 -12.79 -15.04 -20.43
C GLY A 512 -13.43 -13.66 -20.66
N LEU A 513 -13.99 -13.02 -19.63
CA LEU A 513 -14.45 -11.62 -19.72
C LEU A 513 -13.29 -10.72 -20.17
N GLN A 514 -13.54 -9.86 -21.15
CA GLN A 514 -12.58 -8.89 -21.65
C GLN A 514 -13.17 -7.48 -21.58
N VAL A 515 -12.35 -6.54 -21.15
CA VAL A 515 -12.76 -5.15 -20.90
C VAL A 515 -11.68 -4.21 -21.43
N GLN A 516 -12.11 -3.13 -22.07
CA GLN A 516 -11.24 -2.04 -22.50
C GLN A 516 -11.80 -0.74 -21.95
N LEU A 517 -11.08 -0.12 -21.02
CA LEU A 517 -11.49 1.11 -20.34
C LEU A 517 -10.50 2.23 -20.69
N ASN A 518 -11.00 3.33 -21.21
CA ASN A 518 -10.19 4.45 -21.65
C ASN A 518 -10.56 5.71 -20.90
N GLN A 519 -9.59 6.53 -20.52
CA GLN A 519 -9.85 7.89 -20.07
C GLN A 519 -10.58 8.66 -21.19
N ALA A 520 -11.66 9.37 -20.85
CA ALA A 520 -12.54 10.00 -21.84
C ALA A 520 -11.83 11.08 -22.69
N THR A 521 -10.84 11.76 -22.09
CA THR A 521 -10.12 12.87 -22.73
C THR A 521 -8.67 12.93 -22.30
N ALA A 522 -7.81 13.46 -23.17
CA ALA A 522 -6.46 13.87 -22.81
C ALA A 522 -6.42 14.88 -21.67
N VAL A 523 -5.43 14.69 -20.79
CA VAL A 523 -5.11 15.53 -19.66
C VAL A 523 -4.67 16.89 -20.16
N GLN A 524 -5.44 17.94 -19.84
CA GLN A 524 -5.12 19.31 -20.19
C GLN A 524 -5.50 20.24 -19.05
N PHE A 525 -4.59 21.11 -18.62
CA PHE A 525 -4.86 22.01 -17.49
C PHE A 525 -6.14 22.85 -17.68
N LYS A 526 -6.36 23.33 -18.91
CA LYS A 526 -7.57 24.11 -19.25
C LYS A 526 -8.87 23.31 -19.15
N ASN A 527 -8.83 21.98 -19.05
CA ASN A 527 -10.04 21.16 -18.93
C ASN A 527 -10.85 21.48 -17.67
N ARG A 528 -10.20 21.89 -16.56
CA ARG A 528 -10.87 22.19 -15.29
C ARG A 528 -12.00 23.21 -15.46
N GLU A 529 -11.73 24.31 -16.16
CA GLU A 529 -12.69 25.41 -16.32
C GLU A 529 -13.30 25.48 -17.73
N GLN A 530 -12.51 25.14 -18.74
CA GLN A 530 -12.88 25.34 -20.14
C GLN A 530 -13.21 24.02 -20.84
N GLY A 531 -13.05 22.86 -20.20
CA GLY A 531 -13.36 21.56 -20.78
C GLY A 531 -14.87 21.31 -20.94
N GLY A 532 -15.20 20.29 -21.73
CA GLY A 532 -16.51 19.63 -21.64
C GLY A 532 -16.69 18.96 -20.27
N THR A 533 -17.91 18.53 -19.94
CA THR A 533 -18.21 17.87 -18.65
C THR A 533 -17.28 16.69 -18.39
N GLU A 534 -17.10 15.84 -19.41
CA GLU A 534 -16.29 14.62 -19.40
C GLU A 534 -14.77 14.92 -19.33
N ALA A 535 -14.36 16.17 -19.61
CA ALA A 535 -12.96 16.55 -19.57
C ALA A 535 -12.52 17.05 -18.18
N ARG A 536 -13.45 17.52 -17.35
CA ARG A 536 -13.14 18.28 -16.12
C ARG A 536 -12.28 17.53 -15.11
N SER A 537 -12.41 16.21 -15.01
CA SER A 537 -11.57 15.37 -14.14
C SER A 537 -10.22 15.00 -14.76
N SER A 538 -10.00 15.31 -16.03
CA SER A 538 -8.75 15.06 -16.76
C SER A 538 -7.96 16.35 -16.95
N PHE A 539 -7.56 17.01 -15.86
CA PHE A 539 -6.90 18.33 -15.95
C PHE A 539 -5.50 18.40 -15.34
N LEU A 540 -5.10 17.45 -14.50
CA LEU A 540 -3.83 17.50 -13.78
C LEU A 540 -2.95 16.33 -14.22
N ALA A 541 -1.75 16.63 -14.70
CA ALA A 541 -0.73 15.61 -14.98
C ALA A 541 -0.19 15.02 -13.66
N GLY A 542 0.23 13.76 -13.71
CA GLY A 542 0.71 13.01 -12.55
C GLY A 542 0.31 11.55 -12.62
N ASP A 543 0.31 10.89 -11.47
CA ASP A 543 -0.03 9.47 -11.36
C ASP A 543 -1.54 9.27 -11.36
N TYR A 544 -2.03 8.63 -12.41
CA TYR A 544 -3.39 8.10 -12.46
C TYR A 544 -3.40 6.66 -11.96
N TYR A 545 -4.51 6.26 -11.37
CA TYR A 545 -4.65 4.93 -10.78
C TYR A 545 -5.84 4.19 -11.38
N LEU A 546 -5.64 2.94 -11.78
CA LEU A 546 -6.73 2.02 -12.05
C LEU A 546 -7.00 1.21 -10.79
N GLN A 547 -8.21 1.34 -10.24
CA GLN A 547 -8.70 0.52 -9.14
C GLN A 547 -9.49 -0.66 -9.71
N LEU A 548 -9.06 -1.87 -9.44
CA LEU A 548 -9.69 -3.12 -9.84
C LEU A 548 -10.30 -3.82 -8.62
N THR A 549 -11.60 -4.08 -8.66
CA THR A 549 -12.33 -4.69 -7.55
C THR A 549 -13.14 -5.89 -8.06
N LEU A 550 -13.15 -6.99 -7.30
CA LEU A 550 -14.01 -8.14 -7.58
C LEU A 550 -15.01 -8.32 -6.44
N ILE A 551 -16.27 -7.94 -6.66
CA ILE A 551 -17.32 -7.93 -5.64
C ILE A 551 -18.09 -9.26 -5.66
N PRO A 552 -18.11 -10.05 -4.58
CA PRO A 552 -18.97 -11.22 -4.49
C PRO A 552 -20.39 -10.86 -4.04
N SER A 553 -21.40 -11.61 -4.47
CA SER A 553 -22.78 -11.44 -4.02
C SER A 553 -23.02 -11.86 -2.57
N ARG A 554 -22.07 -12.58 -1.98
CA ARG A 554 -22.05 -12.99 -0.57
C ARG A 554 -20.61 -12.95 -0.03
N TYR A 555 -20.47 -12.51 1.21
CA TYR A 555 -19.16 -12.26 1.83
C TYR A 555 -18.85 -13.31 2.91
N ASP A 556 -18.84 -14.57 2.51
CA ASP A 556 -18.52 -15.73 3.36
C ASP A 556 -17.18 -16.37 2.96
N GLY A 557 -16.80 -17.47 3.61
CA GLY A 557 -15.55 -18.17 3.34
C GLY A 557 -15.44 -18.72 1.91
N ASP A 558 -16.57 -18.99 1.24
CA ASP A 558 -16.56 -19.53 -0.13
C ASP A 558 -15.90 -18.57 -1.12
N ARG A 559 -15.84 -17.27 -0.80
CA ARG A 559 -15.31 -16.24 -1.71
C ARG A 559 -13.80 -16.33 -1.91
N LEU A 560 -13.10 -17.16 -1.13
CA LEU A 560 -11.65 -17.13 -0.98
C LEU A 560 -10.93 -18.03 -1.98
N PHE A 561 -11.21 -17.79 -3.25
CA PHE A 561 -10.54 -18.40 -4.37
C PHE A 561 -9.92 -17.32 -5.26
N GLU A 562 -8.92 -17.74 -6.04
CA GLU A 562 -8.16 -16.83 -6.88
C GLU A 562 -8.77 -16.76 -8.28
N VAL A 563 -9.06 -15.55 -8.75
CA VAL A 563 -9.47 -15.28 -10.13
C VAL A 563 -8.27 -14.73 -10.90
N PRO A 564 -7.70 -15.49 -11.86
CA PRO A 564 -6.58 -15.02 -12.66
C PRO A 564 -7.00 -13.90 -13.61
N TYR A 565 -6.11 -12.95 -13.87
CA TYR A 565 -6.30 -11.91 -14.87
C TYR A 565 -4.99 -11.55 -15.59
N THR A 566 -5.14 -10.98 -16.78
CA THR A 566 -4.08 -10.27 -17.51
C THR A 566 -4.54 -8.86 -17.82
N ILE A 567 -3.68 -7.86 -17.63
CA ILE A 567 -4.02 -6.46 -17.77
C ILE A 567 -2.87 -5.69 -18.43
N ASP A 568 -3.19 -4.79 -19.34
CA ASP A 568 -2.25 -3.83 -19.89
C ASP A 568 -2.81 -2.43 -19.67
N ILE A 569 -1.95 -1.49 -19.30
CA ILE A 569 -2.31 -0.10 -19.02
C ILE A 569 -1.20 0.76 -19.60
N ASP A 570 -1.57 1.71 -20.47
CA ASP A 570 -0.63 2.65 -21.05
C ASP A 570 -1.14 4.09 -21.04
N ALA A 571 -0.21 5.03 -21.20
CA ALA A 571 -0.49 6.44 -21.43
C ALA A 571 -0.21 6.75 -22.90
N VAL A 572 -1.21 7.27 -23.62
CA VAL A 572 -1.10 7.60 -25.04
C VAL A 572 -1.36 9.06 -25.33
N GLY A 573 -0.72 9.54 -26.40
CA GLY A 573 -0.75 10.93 -26.80
C GLY A 573 0.64 11.54 -26.72
N GLU A 574 0.85 12.60 -27.49
CA GLU A 574 2.07 13.38 -27.45
C GLU A 574 2.09 14.20 -26.15
N PRO A 575 3.17 14.10 -25.34
CA PRO A 575 3.37 15.01 -24.22
C PRO A 575 3.30 16.47 -24.67
N ALA A 576 2.65 17.29 -23.86
CA ALA A 576 2.45 18.71 -24.11
C ALA A 576 2.90 19.55 -22.91
N GLU A 577 3.11 20.84 -23.13
CA GLU A 577 3.47 21.77 -22.06
C GLU A 577 2.31 21.93 -21.05
N GLY A 578 2.68 21.96 -19.77
CA GLY A 578 1.80 22.24 -18.64
C GLY A 578 2.29 23.39 -17.79
N PRO A 579 1.47 23.88 -16.85
CA PRO A 579 1.94 24.85 -15.87
C PRO A 579 2.90 24.22 -14.87
N GLU A 580 3.87 25.00 -14.41
CA GLU A 580 4.68 24.65 -13.24
C GLU A 580 3.85 24.89 -11.98
N LEU A 581 3.64 23.84 -11.18
CA LEU A 581 2.91 23.90 -9.91
C LEU A 581 3.87 23.46 -8.79
N ASP A 582 4.10 24.36 -7.84
CA ASP A 582 4.92 24.16 -6.63
C ASP A 582 4.10 23.60 -5.44
N GLY A 583 2.76 23.62 -5.54
CA GLY A 583 1.79 23.26 -4.50
C GLY A 583 1.78 21.80 -4.05
N GLN A 584 2.77 21.02 -4.46
CA GLN A 584 3.05 19.70 -3.90
C GLN A 584 4.16 19.87 -2.87
N GLY A 585 3.78 19.92 -1.58
CA GLY A 585 4.73 19.97 -0.48
C GLY A 585 5.86 18.94 -0.68
N ALA A 586 7.08 19.31 -0.27
CA ALA A 586 8.32 18.55 -0.50
C ALA A 586 8.28 17.05 -0.14
N ALA A 587 7.26 16.58 0.58
CA ALA A 587 7.03 15.18 0.92
C ALA A 587 6.51 14.31 -0.25
N LEU A 588 6.09 14.88 -1.39
CA LEU A 588 5.78 14.14 -2.62
C LEU A 588 6.94 14.15 -3.63
N ALA A 589 8.04 14.84 -3.35
CA ALA A 589 9.18 14.90 -4.26
C ALA A 589 9.97 13.59 -4.34
N GLU A 590 9.88 12.71 -3.34
CA GLU A 590 10.52 11.38 -3.37
C GLU A 590 9.69 10.32 -4.13
N ASP A 591 8.40 10.57 -4.37
CA ASP A 591 7.48 9.64 -5.08
C ASP A 591 7.31 10.01 -6.58
N ARG A 592 8.10 10.97 -7.08
CA ARG A 592 8.11 11.36 -8.50
C ARG A 592 9.27 10.68 -9.24
N THR A 593 8.99 9.59 -9.95
CA THR A 593 9.87 9.11 -11.03
C THR A 593 9.48 9.65 -12.42
N ALA A 594 8.41 10.44 -12.53
CA ALA A 594 8.21 11.28 -13.71
C ALA A 594 9.28 12.39 -13.69
N ALA A 595 10.36 12.18 -14.44
CA ALA A 595 11.40 13.16 -14.66
C ALA A 595 10.75 14.50 -15.01
N ASP A 596 10.97 15.49 -14.14
CA ASP A 596 10.77 16.93 -14.33
C ASP A 596 9.62 17.31 -15.29
N PRO A 597 8.43 17.75 -14.79
CA PRO A 597 7.23 18.00 -15.60
C PRO A 597 7.36 19.10 -16.69
N GLY A 598 8.57 19.58 -16.98
CA GLY A 598 8.92 20.49 -18.06
C GLY A 598 10.15 20.10 -18.91
N GLN A 599 10.77 18.92 -18.75
CA GLN A 599 11.83 18.48 -19.67
C GLN A 599 11.34 17.40 -20.63
N VAL A 600 11.24 17.80 -21.91
CA VAL A 600 11.02 16.91 -23.05
C VAL A 600 12.10 15.82 -23.03
N ALA A 601 11.72 14.58 -22.73
CA ALA A 601 12.57 13.44 -23.03
C ALA A 601 12.70 13.35 -24.56
N ALA A 602 13.94 13.22 -25.05
CA ALA A 602 14.19 13.02 -26.47
C ALA A 602 13.43 11.77 -26.94
N ALA A 603 12.73 11.88 -28.08
CA ALA A 603 11.99 10.79 -28.68
C ALA A 603 12.86 9.53 -28.81
N SER A 604 12.30 8.41 -28.35
CA SER A 604 12.84 7.09 -28.63
C SER A 604 12.38 6.70 -30.04
N ASP A 605 13.30 6.79 -31.00
CA ASP A 605 13.04 6.44 -32.39
C ASP A 605 12.97 4.92 -32.57
N GLY A 606 11.76 4.36 -32.40
CA GLY A 606 11.44 2.96 -32.69
C GLY A 606 11.34 2.64 -34.19
N GLY A 607 12.49 2.51 -34.87
CA GLY A 607 12.82 1.53 -35.93
C GLY A 607 12.08 1.49 -37.29
N GLY A 608 12.86 1.52 -38.41
CA GLY A 608 12.52 0.84 -39.67
C GLY A 608 13.12 1.34 -41.00
N ASP A 609 14.14 0.62 -41.51
CA ASP A 609 14.68 0.47 -42.89
C ASP A 609 15.62 1.53 -43.56
N GLY A 610 16.77 1.04 -44.07
CA GLY A 610 18.03 1.75 -44.44
C GLY A 610 18.14 2.37 -45.86
N PRO A 611 19.33 2.47 -46.54
CA PRO A 611 20.64 1.83 -46.28
C PRO A 611 21.89 2.75 -46.22
N VAL A 612 22.90 2.24 -45.49
CA VAL A 612 24.38 2.30 -45.59
C VAL A 612 25.08 3.45 -46.37
N GLU A 613 25.95 4.18 -45.67
CA GLU A 613 27.28 4.56 -46.21
C GLU A 613 28.34 4.52 -45.09
N LEU A 614 29.46 3.84 -45.36
CA LEU A 614 30.59 3.58 -44.46
C LEU A 614 31.60 4.73 -44.56
N GLU A 615 32.14 5.22 -43.43
CA GLU A 615 33.56 5.63 -43.38
C GLU A 615 34.14 5.66 -41.94
N GLU A 616 35.10 4.75 -41.76
CA GLU A 616 36.32 4.69 -40.93
C GLU A 616 36.44 5.36 -39.54
N ALA A 617 36.79 4.50 -38.55
CA ALA A 617 37.44 4.85 -37.29
C ALA A 617 38.94 5.19 -37.49
N PRO A 618 39.64 5.77 -36.49
CA PRO A 618 40.38 4.88 -35.59
C PRO A 618 40.59 5.32 -34.12
N GLN A 619 40.63 4.29 -33.28
CA GLN A 619 41.60 3.98 -32.22
C GLN A 619 41.64 4.70 -30.84
N GLU A 620 41.45 3.82 -29.84
CA GLU A 620 42.27 3.56 -28.65
C GLU A 620 42.30 4.54 -27.45
N GLY A 621 42.09 3.96 -26.27
CA GLY A 621 42.58 4.52 -25.01
C GLY A 621 41.80 4.10 -23.77
N ALA A 622 42.02 2.87 -23.27
CA ALA A 622 41.65 2.50 -21.92
C ALA A 622 42.46 3.31 -20.89
N GLY A 623 41.78 3.95 -19.93
CA GLY A 623 42.42 4.67 -18.83
C GLY A 623 41.42 5.10 -17.77
N PHE A 624 41.33 4.32 -16.69
CA PHE A 624 40.61 4.70 -15.46
C PHE A 624 41.33 5.87 -14.76
N SER A 625 40.61 6.95 -14.45
CA SER A 625 41.05 8.01 -13.54
C SER A 625 39.93 8.36 -12.55
N LEU A 626 40.16 8.12 -11.25
CA LEU A 626 39.23 8.45 -10.18
C LEU A 626 39.27 9.96 -9.82
N HIS A 627 38.10 10.46 -9.42
CA HIS A 627 37.75 11.88 -9.24
C HIS A 627 38.40 12.53 -7.99
N PRO A 628 38.82 13.81 -8.05
CA PRO A 628 39.55 14.54 -6.99
C PRO A 628 38.82 14.75 -5.65
N VAL A 629 37.57 14.30 -5.52
CA VAL A 629 36.79 14.36 -4.25
C VAL A 629 37.25 13.29 -3.25
N VAL A 630 37.83 12.18 -3.72
CA VAL A 630 38.37 11.12 -2.86
C VAL A 630 39.62 11.59 -2.07
N TRP A 631 40.36 12.59 -2.59
CA TRP A 631 41.47 13.21 -1.86
C TRP A 631 41.04 14.15 -0.73
N ALA A 632 39.82 14.69 -0.79
CA ALA A 632 39.31 15.60 0.26
C ALA A 632 38.86 14.85 1.53
N LEU A 633 38.44 13.58 1.42
CA LEU A 633 37.99 12.77 2.55
C LEU A 633 39.16 12.13 3.34
N LEU A 634 40.34 11.98 2.74
CA LEU A 634 41.53 11.46 3.44
C LEU A 634 42.32 12.52 4.23
N ALA A 635 42.02 13.81 4.06
CA ALA A 635 42.64 14.90 4.83
C ALA A 635 41.85 15.31 6.10
N GLY A 636 40.56 14.93 6.21
CA GLY A 636 39.68 15.34 7.32
C GLY A 636 39.80 14.51 8.61
N LEU A 637 40.28 13.27 8.53
CA LEU A 637 40.36 12.36 9.69
C LEU A 637 41.68 12.44 10.49
N GLY A 638 42.68 13.19 9.98
CA GLY A 638 43.97 13.36 10.67
C GLY A 638 44.01 14.50 11.73
N GLY A 639 43.09 15.47 11.66
CA GLY A 639 43.11 16.67 12.51
C GLY A 639 42.50 16.49 13.91
N GLY A 640 41.47 15.65 14.04
CA GLY A 640 40.73 15.47 15.30
C GLY A 640 41.51 14.70 16.37
N VAL A 641 42.33 13.73 15.96
CA VAL A 641 43.11 12.89 16.88
C VAL A 641 44.28 13.67 17.51
N ALA A 642 44.87 14.63 16.80
CA ALA A 642 45.97 15.44 17.31
C ALA A 642 45.54 16.44 18.40
N LEU A 643 44.32 16.98 18.33
CA LEU A 643 43.79 17.91 19.33
C LEU A 643 43.38 17.20 20.64
N ALA A 644 42.86 15.97 20.55
CA ALA A 644 42.52 15.17 21.72
C ALA A 644 43.78 14.75 22.53
N VAL A 645 44.87 14.39 21.85
CA VAL A 645 46.13 14.01 22.50
C VAL A 645 46.80 15.22 23.18
N ALA A 646 46.73 16.42 22.58
CA ALA A 646 47.26 17.64 23.19
C ALA A 646 46.50 18.06 24.46
N ALA A 647 45.17 17.90 24.48
CA ALA A 647 44.35 18.19 25.64
C ALA A 647 44.63 17.22 26.81
N ILE A 648 44.83 15.93 26.52
CA ILE A 648 45.17 14.92 27.54
C ILE A 648 46.57 15.16 28.11
N ALA A 649 47.55 15.54 27.28
CA ALA A 649 48.91 15.88 27.73
C ALA A 649 48.94 17.12 28.65
N ALA A 650 48.11 18.13 28.37
CA ALA A 650 47.99 19.33 29.21
C ALA A 650 47.37 19.01 30.60
N VAL A 651 46.38 18.12 30.65
CA VAL A 651 45.75 17.69 31.92
C VAL A 651 46.70 16.84 32.78
N VAL A 652 47.56 16.03 32.16
CA VAL A 652 48.56 15.22 32.87
C VAL A 652 49.73 16.07 33.41
N LEU A 653 50.11 17.15 32.72
CA LEU A 653 51.15 18.08 33.18
C LEU A 653 50.67 18.98 34.33
N VAL A 654 49.39 19.36 34.37
CA VAL A 654 48.82 20.19 35.46
C VAL A 654 48.58 19.39 36.74
N ARG A 655 48.40 18.05 36.67
CA ARG A 655 48.24 17.17 37.84
C ARG A 655 49.55 16.68 38.48
N ARG A 656 50.72 16.97 37.90
CA ARG A 656 52.04 16.65 38.50
C ARG A 656 52.76 17.85 39.13
N GLY A 657 52.10 19.01 39.22
CA GLY A 657 52.66 20.26 39.75
C GLY A 657 51.94 20.85 40.97
N ARG A 658 51.12 20.07 41.69
CA ARG A 658 50.53 20.44 42.99
C ARG A 658 50.50 19.28 43.95
#